data_AF-A0A6L7X3D9-F1
#
_entry.id   AF-A0A6L7X3D9-F1
#
_cell.length_a   1.000
_cell.length_b   1.000
_cell.length_c   1.000
_cell.angle_alpha   90.00
_cell.angle_beta   90.00
_cell.angle_gamma   90.00
#
_symmetry.space_group_name_H-M   'P 1'
#
loop_
_entity.id
_entity.type
_entity.pdbx_description
1 polymer ?
#
loop_
_entity_poly.entity_id
_entity_poly.type
_entity_poly.pdbx_seq_one_letter_code
_entity_poly.pdbx_strand_id
1 'polypeptide(L)'
;MTASMSPSSQRTGVWIWCQGEPRPYHCYLYARRSLALAQQPSRARLHITASDRYVLYVNGALMGRGPARSDPRRKSYDTYDLASSLRIGANVIAVRAYHYGAAARGEGWHSQSGNAYTVGERAGLWAELEITRPDGTPEVFGTDSRWKLRPAAAWSRDVPPLEGTFGSPEVYDANADPPDWMRVDFDDSGWSPAWEIPPRELDWFLLESRSTPLLREREVLPTRLVTVGEVIDQEPPAFAYGPPAKRWRRSSLDVASLLAAELRLPLEHARAERADAILTGDDTAAEFQGAVVAGHAIRQPFLVLDFGRQVFGFPRILLDAPPGAKLDLTYDQLLVDNRVPSRLPIADRYLTRAGEQVWEVAAYRQFRYLHLTVRSPDTPVRIRGISLNSYEYPAERRGAFACADPLLTRLWTACADTVFLNMEDTLTGDAWRERAQWAGGDPRQGIQGMYLAYGDLPLADRLLRTFPATDRGDGRLEITFPPARLDPRIFIPQHLLAWSLNVREHCLFTGRRDVAEDLYPSVQRQIDWFEPYRDSLGLLRNLPGWNWLDWAPVDLRGANLGTNIFYVIGLEAAAWLAEQLDHKADARRWNGIAQSVRARIRRVFWNPERGLYEDSHHHGKLTGFASEHGNALALIHGVATSEQAERIAARLSVRDPSLTPASPAYFGDVLTALLRVGLSAQALDGVRERFRPMLELMDNPTVWEAWGPFISHHDPITSDEQVSTRHQMRHAAPRSLTHVSAVGAGVALTTDLLGVTPTGPGFQTCRIRPHPGVLDCAHGVVPTPHGDLRVSWERTGTGLALTAELPDGVEADVRLDRDAKRPQTLVVNDRTHDLQNSDAGVQRTPDTVSVRLSPGEHRIELRSGDGGG
;
A
#
# COMPACT_ATOMS: atom_id res chain seq x y z
N MET A 1 -30.11 -2.85 12.29
CA MET A 1 -30.64 -2.43 13.61
C MET A 1 -29.65 -1.44 14.21
N THR A 2 -30.12 -0.30 14.72
CA THR A 2 -29.26 0.64 15.45
C THR A 2 -28.80 0.00 16.76
N ALA A 3 -27.51 -0.34 16.85
CA ALA A 3 -26.91 -0.61 18.14
C ALA A 3 -27.09 0.63 19.00
N SER A 4 -27.79 0.51 20.12
CA SER A 4 -27.91 1.61 21.07
C SER A 4 -26.51 1.96 21.54
N MET A 5 -25.98 3.11 21.12
CA MET A 5 -24.82 3.68 21.77
C MET A 5 -25.22 3.86 23.23
N SER A 6 -24.61 3.07 24.13
CA SER A 6 -24.63 3.39 25.54
C SER A 6 -24.17 4.85 25.64
N PRO A 7 -24.87 5.73 26.39
CA PRO A 7 -24.43 7.11 26.54
C PRO A 7 -22.97 7.08 26.99
N SER A 8 -22.08 7.59 26.13
CA SER A 8 -20.65 7.48 26.39
C SER A 8 -20.37 8.10 27.75
N SER A 9 -19.55 7.44 28.57
CA SER A 9 -18.81 8.11 29.63
C SER A 9 -18.31 9.44 29.08
N GLN A 10 -18.74 10.55 29.69
CA GLN A 10 -18.48 11.88 29.16
C GLN A 10 -16.97 12.11 29.29
N ARG A 11 -16.24 11.93 28.18
CA ARG A 11 -14.77 11.92 28.18
C ARG A 11 -14.25 13.19 28.84
N THR A 12 -13.38 12.99 29.82
CA THR A 12 -12.89 14.01 30.76
C THR A 12 -11.55 14.57 30.35
N GLY A 13 -10.75 13.81 29.59
CA GLY A 13 -9.50 14.30 29.00
C GLY A 13 -9.74 15.45 28.02
N VAL A 14 -8.95 16.52 28.17
CA VAL A 14 -8.91 17.65 27.24
C VAL A 14 -7.65 17.58 26.37
N TRP A 15 -7.69 18.18 25.19
CA TRP A 15 -6.51 18.29 24.34
C TRP A 15 -5.47 19.21 24.98
N ILE A 16 -4.21 18.80 24.98
CA ILE A 16 -3.09 19.55 25.57
C ILE A 16 -1.95 19.78 24.56
N TRP A 17 -1.25 20.89 24.72
CA TRP A 17 0.04 21.17 24.05
C TRP A 17 0.84 22.21 24.84
N CYS A 18 1.99 22.64 24.31
CA CYS A 18 2.63 23.88 24.76
C CYS A 18 1.90 25.10 24.18
N GLN A 19 1.82 26.18 24.97
CA GLN A 19 1.33 27.47 24.48
C GLN A 19 2.34 28.09 23.48
N GLY A 20 1.86 28.59 22.35
CA GLY A 20 2.71 29.19 21.32
C GLY A 20 2.14 29.06 19.91
N GLU A 21 3.01 28.76 18.94
CA GLU A 21 2.64 28.48 17.54
C GLU A 21 1.66 27.29 17.46
N PRO A 22 0.45 27.43 16.87
CA PRO A 22 -0.52 26.33 16.83
C PRO A 22 -0.15 25.20 15.87
N ARG A 23 0.58 25.49 14.77
CA ARG A 23 0.94 24.55 13.70
C ARG A 23 2.47 24.48 13.50
N PRO A 24 3.24 24.14 14.55
CA PRO A 24 4.70 24.24 14.51
C PRO A 24 5.31 23.18 13.60
N TYR A 25 5.99 23.63 12.54
CA TYR A 25 6.71 22.72 11.64
C TYR A 25 7.78 21.89 12.38
N HIS A 26 7.85 20.61 12.02
CA HIS A 26 8.81 19.60 12.47
C HIS A 26 9.04 19.60 13.99
N CYS A 27 7.95 19.48 14.77
CA CYS A 27 7.96 19.74 16.20
C CYS A 27 7.66 18.49 17.03
N TYR A 28 8.60 18.13 17.90
CA TYR A 28 8.50 17.02 18.84
C TYR A 28 8.26 17.55 20.26
N LEU A 29 7.49 16.79 21.05
CA LEU A 29 7.10 17.12 22.42
C LEU A 29 7.25 15.90 23.32
N TYR A 30 7.88 16.07 24.48
CA TYR A 30 7.77 15.12 25.58
C TYR A 30 6.63 15.55 26.49
N ALA A 31 5.71 14.63 26.76
CA ALA A 31 4.59 14.81 27.68
C ALA A 31 4.56 13.66 28.69
N ARG A 32 4.31 13.95 29.97
CA ARG A 32 4.24 12.91 31.00
C ARG A 32 3.33 13.27 32.16
N ARG A 33 2.82 12.23 32.82
CA ARG A 33 2.02 12.34 34.05
C ARG A 33 2.37 11.20 35.01
N SER A 34 2.76 11.59 36.21
CA SER A 34 2.91 10.67 37.34
C SER A 34 1.56 10.42 38.01
N LEU A 35 1.32 9.19 38.46
CA LEU A 35 0.11 8.79 39.20
C LEU A 35 0.45 7.69 40.22
N ALA A 36 -0.28 7.66 41.33
CA ALA A 36 -0.07 6.69 42.41
C ALA A 36 -1.29 5.79 42.55
N LEU A 37 -1.08 4.47 42.53
CA LEU A 37 -2.15 3.48 42.67
C LEU A 37 -2.08 2.81 44.04
N ALA A 38 -3.17 2.83 44.80
CA ALA A 38 -3.25 2.19 46.11
C ALA A 38 -3.37 0.65 46.03
N GLN A 39 -3.89 0.13 44.91
CA GLN A 39 -4.13 -1.29 44.66
C GLN A 39 -3.82 -1.61 43.19
N GLN A 40 -3.54 -2.87 42.88
CA GLN A 40 -3.40 -3.30 41.48
C GLN A 40 -4.77 -3.20 40.78
N PRO A 41 -4.88 -2.56 39.61
CA PRO A 41 -6.15 -2.47 38.91
C PRO A 41 -6.57 -3.83 38.35
N SER A 42 -7.87 -4.13 38.40
CA SER A 42 -8.45 -5.31 37.74
C SER A 42 -8.58 -5.12 36.23
N ARG A 43 -8.62 -3.85 35.79
CA ARG A 43 -8.60 -3.42 34.40
C ARG A 43 -8.00 -2.02 34.29
N ALA A 44 -7.20 -1.75 33.28
CA ALA A 44 -6.75 -0.40 32.97
C ALA A 44 -6.66 -0.21 31.45
N ARG A 45 -7.44 0.72 30.87
CA ARG A 45 -7.43 1.00 29.43
C ARG A 45 -7.04 2.43 29.17
N LEU A 46 -5.94 2.64 28.45
CA LEU A 46 -5.54 3.96 27.97
C LEU A 46 -6.05 4.16 26.54
N HIS A 47 -6.94 5.13 26.37
CA HIS A 47 -7.30 5.69 25.09
C HIS A 47 -6.32 6.84 24.78
N ILE A 48 -5.73 6.89 23.58
CA ILE A 48 -4.73 7.90 23.24
C ILE A 48 -4.75 8.27 21.74
N THR A 49 -4.57 9.56 21.45
CA THR A 49 -4.31 10.07 20.10
C THR A 49 -3.44 11.33 20.16
N ALA A 50 -2.86 11.71 19.02
CA ALA A 50 -2.16 12.97 18.84
C ALA A 50 -2.56 13.58 17.50
N SER A 51 -2.15 14.83 17.26
CA SER A 51 -2.22 15.48 15.95
C SER A 51 -1.73 14.55 14.83
N ASP A 52 -0.45 14.19 14.80
CA ASP A 52 0.06 13.37 13.68
C ASP A 52 0.66 12.04 14.15
N ARG A 53 1.50 12.10 15.19
CA ARG A 53 2.21 10.93 15.74
C ARG A 53 2.38 10.99 17.26
N TYR A 54 2.37 9.83 17.89
CA TYR A 54 2.86 9.62 19.24
C TYR A 54 3.61 8.28 19.37
N VAL A 55 4.50 8.22 20.37
CA VAL A 55 5.09 7.00 20.93
C VAL A 55 4.76 6.96 22.42
N LEU A 56 4.14 5.88 22.89
CA LEU A 56 3.64 5.71 24.26
C LEU A 56 4.60 4.85 25.07
N TYR A 57 4.92 5.32 26.27
CA TYR A 57 5.69 4.61 27.28
C TYR A 57 4.94 4.57 28.62
N VAL A 58 5.05 3.46 29.33
CA VAL A 58 4.53 3.29 30.70
C VAL A 58 5.65 2.73 31.56
N ASN A 59 5.99 3.44 32.65
CA ASN A 59 7.07 3.05 33.56
C ASN A 59 8.43 2.80 32.87
N GLY A 60 8.70 3.50 31.76
CA GLY A 60 9.89 3.35 30.92
C GLY A 60 9.78 2.33 29.79
N ALA A 61 8.80 1.42 29.80
CA ALA A 61 8.60 0.43 28.75
C ALA A 61 7.79 1.01 27.58
N LEU A 62 8.22 0.75 26.34
CA LEU A 62 7.49 1.08 25.11
C LEU A 62 6.21 0.24 25.02
N MET A 63 5.06 0.89 24.90
CA MET A 63 3.75 0.23 24.74
C MET A 63 3.29 0.20 23.27
N GLY A 64 3.67 1.20 22.47
CA GLY A 64 3.36 1.24 21.04
C GLY A 64 3.33 2.66 20.45
N ARG A 65 2.86 2.75 19.20
CA ARG A 65 2.87 3.97 18.37
C ARG A 65 1.53 4.18 17.67
N GLY A 66 1.23 5.42 17.32
CA GLY A 66 0.01 5.80 16.60
C GLY A 66 -0.08 7.30 16.33
N PRO A 67 -1.28 7.86 16.08
CA PRO A 67 -2.53 7.16 15.79
C PRO A 67 -2.57 6.59 14.37
N ALA A 68 -3.63 5.84 14.07
CA ALA A 68 -4.04 5.61 12.67
C ALA A 68 -4.37 6.93 11.96
N ARG A 69 -4.17 7.01 10.64
CA ARG A 69 -4.57 8.18 9.86
C ARG A 69 -6.07 8.39 9.94
N SER A 70 -6.46 9.65 10.03
CA SER A 70 -7.84 10.06 10.19
C SER A 70 -7.99 11.51 9.78
N ASP A 71 -9.18 11.84 9.32
CA ASP A 71 -9.61 13.23 9.17
C ASP A 71 -9.65 13.88 10.57
N PRO A 72 -9.11 15.10 10.77
CA PRO A 72 -9.14 15.78 12.06
C PRO A 72 -10.54 15.89 12.66
N ARG A 73 -11.57 16.04 11.83
CA ARG A 73 -12.98 16.12 12.26
C ARG A 73 -13.46 14.85 12.95
N ARG A 74 -12.86 13.69 12.64
CA ARG A 74 -13.18 12.34 13.15
C ARG A 74 -11.88 11.61 13.52
N LYS A 75 -11.16 12.14 14.51
CA LYS A 75 -9.81 11.74 14.86
C LYS A 75 -9.78 10.34 15.47
N SER A 76 -8.95 9.46 14.91
CA SER A 76 -8.78 8.09 15.41
C SER A 76 -7.97 8.12 16.72
N TYR A 77 -8.42 7.38 17.73
CA TYR A 77 -7.64 7.07 18.93
C TYR A 77 -7.39 5.56 19.05
N ASP A 78 -6.27 5.22 19.65
CA ASP A 78 -5.86 3.85 19.92
C ASP A 78 -6.20 3.48 21.36
N THR A 79 -6.31 2.18 21.65
CA THR A 79 -6.58 1.67 23.00
C THR A 79 -5.56 0.63 23.40
N TYR A 80 -4.93 0.83 24.55
CA TYR A 80 -3.98 -0.11 25.16
C TYR A 80 -4.56 -0.66 26.46
N ASP A 81 -4.42 -1.97 26.70
CA ASP A 81 -4.59 -2.52 28.04
C ASP A 81 -3.27 -2.37 28.80
N LEU A 82 -3.32 -1.71 29.95
CA LEU A 82 -2.18 -1.38 30.81
C LEU A 82 -2.26 -2.07 32.17
N ALA A 83 -3.21 -2.98 32.40
CA ALA A 83 -3.45 -3.56 33.73
C ALA A 83 -2.23 -4.31 34.29
N SER A 84 -1.40 -4.89 33.42
CA SER A 84 -0.13 -5.56 33.76
C SER A 84 1.09 -4.63 33.74
N SER A 85 1.00 -3.48 33.07
CA SER A 85 2.10 -2.49 32.94
C SER A 85 2.13 -1.50 34.10
N LEU A 86 0.99 -1.29 34.76
CA LEU A 86 0.84 -0.50 35.97
C LEU A 86 1.18 -1.33 37.21
N ARG A 87 1.66 -0.67 38.27
CA ARG A 87 2.05 -1.29 39.55
C ARG A 87 1.43 -0.55 40.74
N ILE A 88 1.37 -1.20 41.90
CA ILE A 88 1.06 -0.51 43.17
C ILE A 88 2.12 0.56 43.45
N GLY A 89 1.70 1.71 43.96
CA GLY A 89 2.56 2.87 44.19
C GLY A 89 2.75 3.74 42.94
N ALA A 90 3.95 4.29 42.76
CA ALA A 90 4.23 5.30 41.74
C ALA A 90 4.37 4.71 40.32
N ASN A 91 3.63 5.30 39.39
CA ASN A 91 3.65 5.03 37.96
C ASN A 91 3.85 6.33 37.18
N VAL A 92 4.33 6.20 35.94
CA VAL A 92 4.35 7.30 34.97
C VAL A 92 3.80 6.84 33.62
N ILE A 93 2.95 7.67 33.02
CA ILE A 93 2.61 7.60 31.59
C ILE A 93 3.44 8.67 30.90
N ALA A 94 4.18 8.30 29.87
CA ALA A 94 5.07 9.15 29.12
C ALA A 94 4.77 9.03 27.62
N VAL A 95 4.73 10.15 26.91
CA VAL A 95 4.35 10.21 25.51
C VAL A 95 5.31 11.15 24.75
N ARG A 96 5.98 10.63 23.72
CA ARG A 96 6.70 11.45 22.74
C ARG A 96 5.73 11.74 21.60
N ALA A 97 5.15 12.93 21.56
CA ALA A 97 4.29 13.37 20.48
C ALA A 97 5.11 14.08 19.37
N TYR A 98 4.66 13.98 18.13
CA TYR A 98 5.31 14.60 16.98
C TYR A 98 4.25 15.18 16.03
N HIS A 99 4.51 16.40 15.57
CA HIS A 99 3.71 17.15 14.62
C HIS A 99 4.58 17.60 13.43
N TYR A 100 4.16 17.23 12.21
CA TYR A 100 4.82 17.57 10.96
C TYR A 100 4.70 19.06 10.63
N GLY A 101 3.50 19.62 10.74
CA GLY A 101 3.19 21.01 10.34
C GLY A 101 3.46 21.35 8.86
N ALA A 102 3.66 20.34 8.00
CA ALA A 102 4.22 20.52 6.65
C ALA A 102 3.27 21.19 5.64
N ALA A 103 1.95 20.97 5.76
CA ALA A 103 0.95 21.57 4.86
C ALA A 103 0.92 23.11 4.91
N ALA A 104 1.43 23.71 5.99
CA ALA A 104 1.50 25.17 6.16
C ALA A 104 2.64 25.83 5.35
N ARG A 105 3.44 25.09 4.57
CA ARG A 105 4.69 25.60 3.95
C ARG A 105 4.84 25.43 2.43
N GLY A 106 3.92 24.79 1.70
CA GLY A 106 4.16 24.38 0.30
C GLY A 106 3.10 24.81 -0.72
N GLU A 107 3.56 25.37 -1.85
CA GLU A 107 2.79 25.57 -3.09
C GLU A 107 3.23 24.53 -4.15
N GLY A 108 2.56 23.38 -4.25
CA GLY A 108 2.86 22.35 -5.26
C GLY A 108 1.77 21.29 -5.33
N TRP A 109 1.65 20.52 -6.42
CA TRP A 109 0.48 19.65 -6.61
C TRP A 109 0.30 18.61 -5.49
N HIS A 110 1.39 18.00 -5.02
CA HIS A 110 1.39 17.08 -3.87
C HIS A 110 1.07 17.77 -2.52
N SER A 111 1.31 19.07 -2.36
CA SER A 111 0.84 19.82 -1.18
C SER A 111 -0.65 20.20 -1.26
N GLN A 112 -1.28 20.04 -2.43
CA GLN A 112 -2.69 20.33 -2.66
C GLN A 112 -3.58 19.09 -2.59
N SER A 113 -3.11 17.91 -3.03
CA SER A 113 -3.83 16.64 -2.88
C SER A 113 -3.69 16.05 -1.46
N GLY A 114 -2.48 16.13 -0.90
CA GLY A 114 -2.20 15.67 0.46
C GLY A 114 -1.80 14.21 0.58
N ASN A 115 -0.85 13.99 1.49
CA ASN A 115 -0.27 12.68 1.75
C ASN A 115 -0.55 12.29 3.20
N ALA A 116 -1.16 11.13 3.40
CA ALA A 116 -1.23 10.28 4.59
C ALA A 116 -1.56 10.92 5.97
N TYR A 117 -0.92 12.00 6.39
CA TYR A 117 -1.07 12.69 7.67
C TYR A 117 -0.84 14.22 7.59
N THR A 118 -0.59 14.82 6.42
CA THR A 118 -0.33 16.26 6.29
C THR A 118 -1.61 17.09 6.13
N VAL A 119 -2.56 16.96 7.07
CA VAL A 119 -3.91 17.57 6.97
C VAL A 119 -3.96 19.04 7.41
N GLY A 120 -2.82 19.64 7.76
CA GLY A 120 -2.76 21.04 8.20
C GLY A 120 -3.47 21.32 9.53
N GLU A 121 -3.79 20.28 10.29
CA GLU A 121 -4.28 20.39 11.67
C GLU A 121 -3.23 21.03 12.60
N ARG A 122 -3.67 21.52 13.74
CA ARG A 122 -2.80 22.05 14.81
C ARG A 122 -2.08 20.94 15.56
N ALA A 123 -1.05 21.28 16.32
CA ALA A 123 -0.41 20.35 17.25
C ALA A 123 -1.28 20.13 18.50
N GLY A 124 -1.29 18.90 19.00
CA GLY A 124 -2.00 18.49 20.21
C GLY A 124 -1.81 17.02 20.56
N LEU A 125 -2.06 16.71 21.83
CA LEU A 125 -2.09 15.38 22.43
C LEU A 125 -3.39 15.22 23.22
N TRP A 126 -4.04 14.06 23.13
CA TRP A 126 -5.19 13.68 23.96
C TRP A 126 -5.04 12.26 24.47
N ALA A 127 -5.29 12.02 25.75
CA ALA A 127 -5.35 10.68 26.31
C ALA A 127 -6.31 10.59 27.49
N GLU A 128 -6.81 9.39 27.76
CA GLU A 128 -7.68 9.09 28.89
C GLU A 128 -7.47 7.66 29.37
N LEU A 129 -7.00 7.51 30.61
CA LEU A 129 -6.83 6.22 31.28
C LEU A 129 -8.06 5.90 32.12
N GLU A 130 -8.85 4.92 31.69
CA GLU A 130 -9.91 4.30 32.49
C GLU A 130 -9.32 3.18 33.35
N ILE A 131 -9.51 3.24 34.67
CA ILE A 131 -9.12 2.19 35.62
C ILE A 131 -10.36 1.60 36.28
N THR A 132 -10.37 0.29 36.50
CA THR A 132 -11.29 -0.38 37.43
C THR A 132 -10.48 -0.92 38.61
N ARG A 133 -10.85 -0.50 39.83
CA ARG A 133 -10.27 -1.03 41.08
C ARG A 133 -10.69 -2.50 41.31
N PRO A 134 -10.02 -3.24 42.20
CA PRO A 134 -10.46 -4.57 42.61
C PRO A 134 -11.88 -4.63 43.18
N ASP A 135 -12.35 -3.56 43.81
CA ASP A 135 -13.72 -3.41 44.34
C ASP A 135 -14.78 -3.04 43.28
N GLY A 136 -14.37 -2.88 42.01
CA GLY A 136 -15.25 -2.47 40.90
C GLY A 136 -15.40 -0.95 40.72
N THR A 137 -14.83 -0.12 41.60
CA THR A 137 -14.91 1.34 41.48
C THR A 137 -14.14 1.84 40.24
N PRO A 138 -14.73 2.68 39.39
CA PRO A 138 -14.03 3.30 38.26
C PRO A 138 -13.19 4.51 38.72
N GLU A 139 -12.03 4.69 38.11
CA GLU A 139 -11.24 5.94 38.13
C GLU A 139 -10.88 6.35 36.71
N VAL A 140 -10.80 7.65 36.43
CA VAL A 140 -10.46 8.17 35.10
C VAL A 140 -9.39 9.26 35.22
N PHE A 141 -8.33 9.14 34.41
CA PHE A 141 -7.21 10.09 34.36
C PHE A 141 -7.00 10.59 32.92
N GLY A 142 -7.57 11.75 32.61
CA GLY A 142 -7.42 12.42 31.31
C GLY A 142 -6.09 13.16 31.10
N THR A 143 -5.88 13.65 29.88
CA THR A 143 -5.00 14.79 29.61
C THR A 143 -5.62 16.07 30.17
N ASP A 144 -4.81 16.84 30.91
CA ASP A 144 -5.18 18.08 31.59
C ASP A 144 -3.91 18.86 31.99
N SER A 145 -4.06 20.05 32.56
CA SER A 145 -2.98 20.94 33.03
C SER A 145 -2.02 20.35 34.07
N ARG A 146 -2.32 19.21 34.68
CA ARG A 146 -1.42 18.49 35.60
C ARG A 146 -0.36 17.66 34.87
N TRP A 147 -0.52 17.43 33.57
CA TRP A 147 0.55 16.86 32.74
C TRP A 147 1.74 17.82 32.66
N LYS A 148 2.94 17.25 32.58
CA LYS A 148 4.20 17.96 32.45
C LYS A 148 4.70 17.86 31.02
N LEU A 149 5.05 19.00 30.43
CA LEU A 149 5.43 19.15 29.02
C LEU A 149 6.82 19.76 28.88
N ARG A 150 7.59 19.27 27.91
CA ARG A 150 8.85 19.86 27.45
C ARG A 150 8.97 19.73 25.94
N PRO A 151 9.07 20.84 25.17
CA PRO A 151 9.43 20.79 23.75
C PRO A 151 10.78 20.08 23.58
N ALA A 152 10.86 19.17 22.61
CA ALA A 152 12.06 18.40 22.38
C ALA A 152 13.06 19.20 21.53
N ALA A 153 14.15 19.63 22.16
CA ALA A 153 15.24 20.34 21.50
C ALA A 153 16.18 19.43 20.69
N ALA A 154 16.06 18.10 20.86
CA ALA A 154 16.91 17.12 20.19
C ALA A 154 16.73 17.09 18.67
N TRP A 155 15.52 17.32 18.15
CA TRP A 155 15.26 17.38 16.70
C TRP A 155 15.33 18.82 16.19
N SER A 156 16.17 19.07 15.17
CA SER A 156 16.21 20.37 14.49
C SER A 156 14.90 20.66 13.75
N ARG A 157 14.32 21.84 13.98
CA ARG A 157 13.13 22.34 13.25
C ARG A 157 13.48 22.95 11.89
N ASP A 158 14.76 23.23 11.62
CA ASP A 158 15.24 23.99 10.46
C ASP A 158 15.72 23.06 9.32
N VAL A 159 15.05 21.92 9.16
CA VAL A 159 15.30 20.91 8.12
C VAL A 159 14.46 21.17 6.87
N PRO A 160 14.96 20.84 5.65
CA PRO A 160 14.17 20.95 4.42
C PRO A 160 12.86 20.14 4.49
N PRO A 161 11.73 20.67 3.99
CA PRO A 161 10.52 19.87 3.81
C PRO A 161 10.73 18.88 2.65
N LEU A 162 10.22 17.67 2.80
CA LEU A 162 10.17 16.69 1.72
C LEU A 162 8.85 16.85 0.98
N GLU A 163 8.88 17.35 -0.25
CA GLU A 163 7.70 17.41 -1.10
C GLU A 163 7.21 16.01 -1.45
N GLY A 164 5.91 15.77 -1.28
CA GLY A 164 5.28 14.54 -1.74
C GLY A 164 5.71 13.26 -1.02
N THR A 165 6.35 13.34 0.16
CA THR A 165 6.63 12.16 0.99
C THR A 165 6.16 12.28 2.44
N PHE A 166 6.05 11.15 3.12
CA PHE A 166 5.71 11.11 4.54
C PHE A 166 6.92 11.47 5.43
N GLY A 167 6.95 12.69 5.93
CA GLY A 167 7.87 13.13 6.99
C GLY A 167 8.88 14.19 6.60
N SER A 168 9.99 14.25 7.33
CA SER A 168 11.09 15.19 7.13
C SER A 168 12.41 14.49 7.49
N PRO A 169 13.56 14.98 7.00
CA PRO A 169 14.88 14.51 7.41
C PRO A 169 15.05 14.73 8.91
N GLU A 170 15.44 13.72 9.67
CA GLU A 170 15.75 13.92 11.08
C GLU A 170 17.19 14.38 11.24
N VAL A 171 17.41 15.55 11.83
CA VAL A 171 18.72 15.94 12.38
C VAL A 171 18.58 15.98 13.89
N TYR A 172 19.13 14.97 14.55
CA TYR A 172 18.94 14.66 15.96
C TYR A 172 20.24 14.86 16.77
N ASP A 173 20.18 15.59 17.89
CA ASP A 173 21.27 15.71 18.85
C ASP A 173 20.96 14.99 20.17
N ALA A 174 21.67 13.89 20.42
CA ALA A 174 21.49 13.05 21.60
C ALA A 174 21.92 13.74 22.91
N ASN A 175 22.66 14.85 22.86
CA ASN A 175 23.02 15.64 24.04
C ASN A 175 21.87 16.54 24.51
N ALA A 176 20.89 16.81 23.64
CA ALA A 176 19.71 17.62 23.94
C ALA A 176 18.46 16.79 24.31
N ASP A 177 18.51 15.47 24.12
CA ASP A 177 17.48 14.52 24.58
C ASP A 177 17.65 14.25 26.09
N PRO A 178 16.61 14.42 26.93
CA PRO A 178 16.75 14.20 28.36
C PRO A 178 16.82 12.69 28.64
N PRO A 179 17.94 12.15 29.17
CA PRO A 179 18.06 10.71 29.38
C PRO A 179 16.97 10.21 30.33
N ASP A 180 16.44 9.03 30.04
CA ASP A 180 15.54 8.29 30.93
C ASP A 180 14.24 9.03 31.34
N TRP A 181 13.84 10.07 30.60
CA TRP A 181 12.62 10.85 30.89
C TRP A 181 11.31 10.05 30.91
N MET A 182 11.31 8.80 30.44
CA MET A 182 10.15 7.91 30.44
C MET A 182 9.99 7.13 31.77
N ARG A 183 10.97 7.21 32.68
CA ARG A 183 10.97 6.49 33.96
C ARG A 183 10.26 7.26 35.09
N VAL A 184 9.94 6.54 36.17
CA VAL A 184 9.22 7.05 37.34
C VAL A 184 10.10 7.90 38.27
N ASP A 185 11.41 7.65 38.25
CA ASP A 185 12.45 8.27 39.08
C ASP A 185 13.07 9.54 38.45
N PHE A 186 12.63 9.94 37.26
CA PHE A 186 13.11 11.15 36.59
C PHE A 186 12.53 12.44 37.20
N ASP A 187 13.39 13.44 37.44
CA ASP A 187 13.01 14.77 37.93
C ASP A 187 12.41 15.65 36.80
N ASP A 188 11.09 15.83 36.83
CA ASP A 188 10.34 16.70 35.92
C ASP A 188 10.00 18.08 36.51
N SER A 189 10.64 18.48 37.63
CA SER A 189 10.38 19.76 38.30
C SER A 189 10.56 20.97 37.38
N GLY A 190 11.58 20.93 36.51
CA GLY A 190 11.85 21.94 35.49
C GLY A 190 10.93 21.92 34.26
N TRP A 191 9.93 21.04 34.20
CA TRP A 191 9.00 20.95 33.06
C TRP A 191 7.75 21.81 33.30
N SER A 192 7.27 22.46 32.25
CA SER A 192 6.09 23.31 32.29
C SER A 192 4.81 22.47 32.51
N PRO A 193 3.80 22.99 33.21
CA PRO A 193 2.47 22.40 33.17
C PRO A 193 1.90 22.46 31.74
N ALA A 194 1.03 21.51 31.42
CA ALA A 194 0.36 21.46 30.13
C ALA A 194 -0.60 22.64 29.94
N TRP A 195 -0.64 23.20 28.73
CA TRP A 195 -1.67 24.15 28.36
C TRP A 195 -2.85 23.42 27.72
N GLU A 196 -4.02 23.56 28.33
CA GLU A 196 -5.28 22.99 27.86
C GLU A 196 -5.79 23.81 26.66
N ILE A 197 -5.94 23.16 25.51
CA ILE A 197 -6.34 23.81 24.26
C ILE A 197 -7.83 24.16 24.35
N PRO A 198 -8.22 25.44 24.24
CA PRO A 198 -9.61 25.84 24.44
C PRO A 198 -10.50 25.38 23.26
N PRO A 199 -11.79 25.06 23.48
CA PRO A 199 -12.65 24.47 22.45
C PRO A 199 -12.75 25.24 21.13
N ARG A 200 -12.70 26.59 21.18
CA ARG A 200 -12.69 27.49 20.00
C ARG A 200 -11.48 27.31 19.07
N GLU A 201 -10.49 26.54 19.50
CA GLU A 201 -9.16 26.41 18.92
C GLU A 201 -8.83 24.97 18.54
N LEU A 202 -9.77 24.03 18.72
CA LEU A 202 -9.60 22.63 18.33
C LEU A 202 -9.91 22.43 16.85
N ASP A 203 -9.09 21.60 16.18
CA ASP A 203 -9.43 21.05 14.86
C ASP A 203 -10.13 19.67 14.98
N TRP A 204 -10.24 19.13 16.21
CA TRP A 204 -10.75 17.80 16.51
C TRP A 204 -12.08 17.86 17.25
N PHE A 205 -13.14 17.39 16.59
CA PHE A 205 -14.51 17.49 17.11
C PHE A 205 -15.06 16.14 17.57
N LEU A 206 -14.70 15.05 16.88
CA LEU A 206 -15.10 13.69 17.22
C LEU A 206 -13.85 12.81 17.38
N LEU A 207 -13.87 11.97 18.42
CA LEU A 207 -12.81 11.01 18.75
C LEU A 207 -13.35 9.59 18.54
N GLU A 208 -12.80 8.86 17.57
CA GLU A 208 -13.29 7.54 17.14
C GLU A 208 -12.28 6.43 17.45
N SER A 209 -12.76 5.27 17.90
CA SER A 209 -11.86 4.12 18.13
C SER A 209 -11.24 3.68 16.82
N ARG A 210 -9.94 3.38 16.84
CA ARG A 210 -9.27 2.68 15.74
C ARG A 210 -10.04 1.41 15.38
N SER A 211 -10.30 1.22 14.10
CA SER A 211 -11.09 0.11 13.53
C SER A 211 -10.23 -1.05 13.04
N THR A 212 -8.91 -0.94 13.14
CA THR A 212 -7.90 -1.92 12.74
C THR A 212 -7.04 -2.30 13.95
N PRO A 213 -6.44 -3.51 14.00
CA PRO A 213 -5.49 -3.84 15.06
C PRO A 213 -4.29 -2.89 15.06
N LEU A 214 -3.60 -2.78 16.19
CA LEU A 214 -2.31 -2.10 16.28
C LEU A 214 -1.26 -2.84 15.42
N LEU A 215 -0.30 -2.09 14.89
CA LEU A 215 0.84 -2.66 14.15
C LEU A 215 1.80 -3.31 15.15
N ARG A 216 2.51 -4.35 14.70
CA ARG A 216 3.50 -5.09 15.49
C ARG A 216 4.90 -4.59 15.15
N GLU A 217 5.74 -4.53 16.18
CA GLU A 217 7.17 -4.24 16.03
C GLU A 217 8.00 -5.50 16.25
N ARG A 218 8.98 -5.74 15.38
CA ARG A 218 10.02 -6.77 15.54
C ARG A 218 11.36 -6.25 15.04
N GLU A 219 12.44 -6.66 15.67
CA GLU A 219 13.78 -6.32 15.18
C GLU A 219 14.10 -7.14 13.91
N VAL A 220 14.60 -6.46 12.89
CA VAL A 220 15.07 -7.03 11.63
C VAL A 220 16.52 -6.61 11.43
N LEU A 221 17.41 -7.59 11.30
CA LEU A 221 18.83 -7.37 11.03
C LEU A 221 19.10 -7.28 9.52
N PRO A 222 20.13 -6.52 9.09
CA PRO A 222 20.66 -6.59 7.74
C PRO A 222 21.23 -7.99 7.47
N THR A 223 21.05 -8.49 6.26
CA THR A 223 21.50 -9.84 5.86
C THR A 223 22.92 -9.88 5.30
N ARG A 224 23.41 -8.73 4.81
CA ARG A 224 24.66 -8.64 4.05
C ARG A 224 25.26 -7.25 4.15
N LEU A 225 26.56 -7.19 4.39
CA LEU A 225 27.39 -6.01 4.20
C LEU A 225 27.82 -5.98 2.71
N VAL A 226 27.35 -4.98 1.96
CA VAL A 226 27.53 -4.89 0.50
C VAL A 226 28.89 -4.27 0.16
N THR A 227 29.27 -3.22 0.87
CA THR A 227 30.49 -2.45 0.61
C THR A 227 30.90 -1.70 1.86
N VAL A 228 32.21 -1.59 2.07
CA VAL A 228 32.86 -0.65 3.00
C VAL A 228 33.85 0.16 2.18
N GLY A 229 33.95 1.46 2.47
CA GLY A 229 34.86 2.36 1.78
C GLY A 229 35.05 3.65 2.56
N GLU A 230 35.58 4.68 1.90
CA GLU A 230 35.65 6.03 2.44
C GLU A 230 35.01 7.06 1.48
N VAL A 231 34.60 8.19 2.02
CA VAL A 231 34.07 9.33 1.24
C VAL A 231 34.88 10.59 1.44
N ILE A 232 34.88 11.43 0.40
CA ILE A 232 35.24 12.84 0.47
C ILE A 232 33.96 13.66 0.31
N ASP A 233 33.73 14.58 1.23
CA ASP A 233 32.67 15.59 1.10
C ASP A 233 33.00 16.54 -0.07
N GLN A 234 32.06 16.70 -1.00
CA GLN A 234 32.14 17.68 -2.09
C GLN A 234 31.04 18.73 -1.94
N GLU A 235 31.19 19.89 -2.60
CA GLU A 235 30.05 20.80 -2.71
C GLU A 235 28.93 20.16 -3.54
N PRO A 236 27.68 20.11 -3.04
CA PRO A 236 26.57 19.60 -3.82
C PRO A 236 26.34 20.46 -5.07
N PRO A 237 26.20 19.84 -6.26
CA PRO A 237 26.00 20.59 -7.49
C PRO A 237 24.70 21.39 -7.42
N ALA A 238 24.68 22.57 -8.06
CA ALA A 238 23.58 23.55 -7.96
C ALA A 238 22.19 23.07 -8.41
N PHE A 239 22.08 21.85 -8.92
CA PHE A 239 20.88 21.19 -9.44
C PHE A 239 20.65 19.78 -8.86
N ALA A 240 21.35 19.37 -7.79
CA ALA A 240 21.34 17.99 -7.27
C ALA A 240 19.92 17.42 -7.06
N TYR A 241 18.99 18.25 -6.58
CA TYR A 241 17.57 17.91 -6.41
C TYR A 241 16.69 19.11 -6.81
N GLY A 242 15.42 18.84 -7.13
CA GLY A 242 14.39 19.85 -7.36
C GLY A 242 14.31 20.84 -6.19
N PRO A 243 14.01 22.13 -6.44
CA PRO A 243 14.60 23.25 -5.71
C PRO A 243 14.41 23.15 -4.20
N PRO A 244 15.47 22.82 -3.43
CA PRO A 244 15.53 23.26 -2.05
C PRO A 244 15.46 24.78 -2.14
N ALA A 245 14.50 25.39 -1.42
CA ALA A 245 14.36 26.84 -1.34
C ALA A 245 15.75 27.45 -1.12
N LYS A 246 16.09 28.53 -1.83
CA LYS A 246 17.47 29.06 -1.92
C LYS A 246 18.18 29.19 -0.55
N ARG A 247 17.40 29.39 0.53
CA ARG A 247 17.77 29.33 1.95
C ARG A 247 18.58 28.09 2.39
N TRP A 248 18.29 26.89 1.89
CA TRP A 248 18.89 25.64 2.38
C TRP A 248 20.16 25.20 1.65
N ARG A 249 20.44 25.82 0.50
CA ARG A 249 21.60 25.48 -0.32
C ARG A 249 22.88 25.69 0.50
N ARG A 250 23.67 24.62 0.66
CA ARG A 250 24.89 24.56 1.48
C ARG A 250 24.68 24.58 3.01
N SER A 251 23.46 24.33 3.50
CA SER A 251 23.25 24.07 4.94
C SER A 251 23.75 22.68 5.32
N SER A 252 24.39 22.55 6.49
CA SER A 252 24.74 21.22 7.03
C SER A 252 23.52 20.40 7.43
N LEU A 253 22.32 21.00 7.47
CA LEU A 253 21.04 20.34 7.76
C LEU A 253 20.40 19.67 6.54
N ASP A 254 20.89 19.93 5.32
CA ASP A 254 20.48 19.21 4.11
C ASP A 254 21.38 17.97 3.92
N VAL A 255 21.14 16.96 4.77
CA VAL A 255 21.93 15.72 4.82
C VAL A 255 21.86 14.94 3.51
N ALA A 256 20.71 14.99 2.82
CA ALA A 256 20.51 14.30 1.54
C ALA A 256 21.39 14.90 0.43
N SER A 257 21.42 16.24 0.30
CA SER A 257 22.33 16.88 -0.65
C SER A 257 23.81 16.62 -0.33
N LEU A 258 24.19 16.51 0.95
CA LEU A 258 25.56 16.14 1.34
C LEU A 258 25.92 14.72 0.89
N LEU A 259 25.12 13.71 1.29
CA LEU A 259 25.35 12.30 0.92
C LEU A 259 25.35 12.08 -0.61
N ALA A 260 24.52 12.82 -1.34
CA ALA A 260 24.48 12.76 -2.80
C ALA A 260 25.72 13.35 -3.48
N ALA A 261 26.43 14.26 -2.81
CA ALA A 261 27.66 14.89 -3.30
C ALA A 261 28.93 14.08 -2.96
N GLU A 262 28.84 13.07 -2.09
CA GLU A 262 30.00 12.31 -1.62
C GLU A 262 30.75 11.58 -2.74
N LEU A 263 32.04 11.87 -2.88
CA LEU A 263 32.95 11.07 -3.70
C LEU A 263 33.36 9.83 -2.91
N ARG A 264 32.66 8.71 -3.18
CA ARG A 264 32.95 7.38 -2.63
C ARG A 264 34.18 6.74 -3.28
N LEU A 265 35.10 6.26 -2.46
CA LEU A 265 36.40 5.65 -2.77
C LEU A 265 36.57 4.30 -2.03
N PRO A 266 37.51 3.43 -2.45
CA PRO A 266 37.98 2.30 -1.63
C PRO A 266 38.53 2.77 -0.29
N LEU A 267 38.44 1.92 0.75
CA LEU A 267 38.97 2.21 2.08
C LEU A 267 40.51 2.20 2.04
N GLU A 268 41.16 3.35 2.17
CA GLU A 268 42.63 3.49 2.08
C GLU A 268 43.22 4.30 3.24
N HIS A 269 42.48 5.27 3.77
CA HIS A 269 42.94 6.20 4.82
C HIS A 269 42.05 6.16 6.06
N ALA A 270 40.72 6.11 5.88
CA ALA A 270 39.80 5.92 6.98
C ALA A 270 39.88 4.49 7.56
N ARG A 271 39.43 4.30 8.79
CA ARG A 271 39.45 3.02 9.51
C ARG A 271 38.03 2.48 9.67
N ALA A 272 37.84 1.21 9.31
CA ALA A 272 36.60 0.46 9.50
C ALA A 272 36.97 -1.01 9.81
N GLU A 273 36.99 -1.35 11.11
CA GLU A 273 37.39 -2.69 11.58
C GLU A 273 36.17 -3.52 11.98
N ARG A 274 36.17 -4.81 11.58
CA ARG A 274 35.10 -5.78 11.84
C ARG A 274 33.71 -5.27 11.45
N ALA A 275 33.61 -4.57 10.33
CA ALA A 275 32.36 -3.96 9.85
C ALA A 275 31.22 -4.99 9.63
N ASP A 276 31.58 -6.26 9.41
CA ASP A 276 30.70 -7.41 9.32
C ASP A 276 30.02 -7.78 10.65
N ALA A 277 30.60 -7.43 11.80
CA ALA A 277 30.01 -7.67 13.12
C ALA A 277 28.67 -6.91 13.33
N ILE A 278 28.41 -5.86 12.54
CA ILE A 278 27.12 -5.15 12.51
C ILE A 278 25.95 -6.09 12.16
N LEU A 279 26.20 -7.18 11.44
CA LEU A 279 25.16 -8.09 10.94
C LEU A 279 24.61 -9.03 12.03
N THR A 280 25.37 -9.33 13.09
CA THR A 280 24.99 -10.35 14.08
C THR A 280 24.36 -9.77 15.35
N GLY A 281 24.68 -8.52 15.70
CA GLY A 281 24.15 -7.85 16.89
C GLY A 281 24.73 -8.33 18.22
N ASP A 282 25.84 -9.10 18.18
CA ASP A 282 26.53 -9.63 19.35
C ASP A 282 27.30 -8.53 20.15
N ASP A 283 27.97 -8.92 21.24
CA ASP A 283 28.85 -8.02 22.02
C ASP A 283 30.08 -7.51 21.25
N THR A 284 30.34 -7.99 20.03
CA THR A 284 31.47 -7.55 19.19
C THR A 284 31.14 -6.28 18.39
N ALA A 285 31.69 -5.14 18.80
CA ALA A 285 31.53 -3.90 18.04
C ALA A 285 32.44 -3.78 16.80
N ALA A 286 31.88 -3.27 15.71
CA ALA A 286 32.64 -2.69 14.60
C ALA A 286 33.17 -1.31 14.98
N GLU A 287 34.39 -0.95 14.60
CA GLU A 287 35.03 0.34 14.96
C GLU A 287 35.32 1.19 13.73
N PHE A 288 34.80 2.42 13.71
CA PHE A 288 34.89 3.35 12.58
C PHE A 288 35.56 4.65 13.00
N GLN A 289 36.52 5.12 12.20
CA GLN A 289 37.18 6.40 12.40
C GLN A 289 37.53 7.04 11.04
N GLY A 290 37.32 8.35 10.93
CA GLY A 290 37.80 9.12 9.79
C GLY A 290 39.32 9.32 9.82
N ALA A 291 39.84 9.99 8.80
CA ALA A 291 41.25 10.37 8.73
C ALA A 291 41.41 11.74 8.08
N VAL A 292 42.30 12.56 8.63
CA VAL A 292 42.73 13.81 8.00
C VAL A 292 43.93 13.50 7.12
N VAL A 293 43.79 13.68 5.79
CA VAL A 293 44.88 13.42 4.84
C VAL A 293 45.59 14.72 4.44
N ALA A 294 46.73 14.58 3.75
CA ALA A 294 47.51 15.72 3.28
C ALA A 294 46.65 16.72 2.49
N GLY A 295 46.75 18.02 2.82
CA GLY A 295 45.90 19.06 2.27
C GLY A 295 44.58 19.31 3.02
N HIS A 296 44.42 18.77 4.24
CA HIS A 296 43.24 18.94 5.12
C HIS A 296 41.92 18.37 4.57
N ALA A 297 41.97 17.56 3.51
CA ALA A 297 40.81 16.77 3.12
C ALA A 297 40.52 15.72 4.21
N ILE A 298 39.26 15.54 4.56
CA ILE A 298 38.83 14.53 5.54
C ILE A 298 38.26 13.33 4.78
N ARG A 299 38.70 12.13 5.15
CA ARG A 299 38.13 10.85 4.74
C ARG A 299 37.21 10.35 5.84
N GLN A 300 35.97 10.04 5.51
CA GLN A 300 35.01 9.47 6.44
C GLN A 300 34.69 8.04 6.01
N PRO A 301 34.74 7.02 6.88
CA PRO A 301 34.36 5.67 6.50
C PRO A 301 32.85 5.60 6.25
N PHE A 302 32.46 4.80 5.26
CA PHE A 302 31.06 4.49 4.98
C PHE A 302 30.86 2.98 4.81
N LEU A 303 29.61 2.56 4.96
CA LEU A 303 29.16 1.20 4.68
C LEU A 303 27.80 1.19 3.98
N VAL A 304 27.52 0.12 3.24
CA VAL A 304 26.22 -0.15 2.62
C VAL A 304 25.72 -1.51 3.09
N LEU A 305 24.51 -1.56 3.62
CA LEU A 305 23.83 -2.77 4.10
C LEU A 305 22.70 -3.18 3.16
N ASP A 306 22.48 -4.48 3.04
CA ASP A 306 21.34 -5.09 2.34
C ASP A 306 20.51 -5.93 3.32
N PHE A 307 19.25 -5.54 3.51
CA PHE A 307 18.28 -6.25 4.36
C PHE A 307 17.67 -7.51 3.69
N GLY A 308 18.13 -7.87 2.49
CA GLY A 308 17.76 -9.09 1.75
C GLY A 308 16.38 -9.03 1.09
N ARG A 309 15.54 -8.09 1.53
CA ARG A 309 14.18 -7.79 1.05
C ARG A 309 13.88 -6.31 1.30
N GLN A 310 12.79 -5.81 0.71
CA GLN A 310 12.23 -4.53 1.16
C GLN A 310 11.73 -4.68 2.61
N VAL A 311 12.05 -3.71 3.46
CA VAL A 311 11.67 -3.66 4.87
C VAL A 311 11.02 -2.31 5.19
N PHE A 312 10.12 -2.30 6.18
CA PHE A 312 9.36 -1.13 6.59
C PHE A 312 9.35 -1.00 8.11
N GLY A 313 9.84 0.12 8.64
CA GLY A 313 9.96 0.35 10.08
C GLY A 313 10.94 1.46 10.46
N PHE A 314 11.41 1.47 11.69
CA PHE A 314 12.29 2.48 12.26
C PHE A 314 13.75 1.98 12.28
N PRO A 315 14.67 2.56 11.49
CA PRO A 315 16.10 2.25 11.59
C PRO A 315 16.64 2.50 13.00
N ARG A 316 17.46 1.59 13.49
CA ARG A 316 17.98 1.56 14.86
C ARG A 316 19.49 1.30 14.84
N ILE A 317 20.24 2.01 15.69
CA ILE A 317 21.68 1.82 15.88
C ILE A 317 21.97 1.67 17.38
N LEU A 318 22.71 0.63 17.75
CA LEU A 318 23.32 0.46 19.07
C LEU A 318 24.82 0.80 18.96
N LEU A 319 25.28 1.78 19.74
CA LEU A 319 26.64 2.31 19.63
C LEU A 319 27.23 2.82 20.95
N ASP A 320 28.55 2.80 21.03
CA ASP A 320 29.38 3.51 22.02
C ASP A 320 30.22 4.55 21.26
N ALA A 321 30.16 5.81 21.69
CA ALA A 321 30.73 6.91 20.91
C ALA A 321 31.25 8.07 21.78
N PRO A 322 32.24 8.83 21.27
CA PRO A 322 32.54 10.17 21.76
C PRO A 322 31.36 11.11 21.46
N PRO A 323 31.16 12.20 22.23
CA PRO A 323 30.13 13.18 21.93
C PRO A 323 30.47 13.98 20.66
N GLY A 324 29.46 14.28 19.84
CA GLY A 324 29.57 15.15 18.67
C GLY A 324 30.01 14.49 17.35
N ALA A 325 30.36 13.19 17.37
CA ALA A 325 30.48 12.40 16.15
C ALA A 325 29.12 12.32 15.44
N LYS A 326 29.12 12.25 14.09
CA LYS A 326 27.89 12.28 13.30
C LYS A 326 27.70 10.98 12.54
N LEU A 327 26.51 10.42 12.54
CA LEU A 327 26.12 9.29 11.69
C LEU A 327 25.07 9.78 10.70
N ASP A 328 25.40 9.72 9.41
CA ASP A 328 24.52 10.15 8.32
C ASP A 328 23.99 8.92 7.56
N LEU A 329 22.67 8.78 7.50
CA LEU A 329 21.98 7.64 6.89
C LEU A 329 21.22 8.11 5.65
N THR A 330 21.15 7.26 4.63
CA THR A 330 20.18 7.37 3.53
C THR A 330 19.80 5.99 3.01
N TYR A 331 18.66 5.90 2.33
CA TYR A 331 17.97 4.65 2.06
C TYR A 331 17.39 4.62 0.65
N ASP A 332 17.37 3.44 0.02
CA ASP A 332 16.64 3.22 -1.23
C ASP A 332 16.19 1.76 -1.37
N GLN A 333 15.30 1.53 -2.32
CA GLN A 333 14.79 0.21 -2.70
C GLN A 333 15.75 -0.56 -3.62
N LEU A 334 16.72 0.13 -4.24
CA LEU A 334 17.68 -0.41 -5.21
C LEU A 334 19.12 0.10 -4.99
N LEU A 335 20.10 -0.61 -5.56
CA LEU A 335 21.49 -0.15 -5.70
C LEU A 335 21.82 0.20 -7.15
N VAL A 336 22.73 1.14 -7.34
CA VAL A 336 23.43 1.40 -8.62
C VAL A 336 24.92 1.44 -8.35
N ASP A 337 25.76 0.70 -9.08
CA ASP A 337 27.22 0.64 -8.87
C ASP A 337 27.61 0.34 -7.39
N ASN A 338 26.88 -0.56 -6.71
CA ASN A 338 26.95 -0.86 -5.26
C ASN A 338 26.66 0.33 -4.31
N ARG A 339 26.04 1.40 -4.81
CA ARG A 339 25.70 2.61 -4.05
C ARG A 339 24.20 2.71 -3.85
N VAL A 340 23.80 3.20 -2.69
CA VAL A 340 22.45 3.75 -2.48
C VAL A 340 22.35 5.06 -3.29
N PRO A 341 21.44 5.14 -4.27
CA PRO A 341 21.33 6.30 -5.16
C PRO A 341 20.51 7.46 -4.55
N SER A 342 19.78 7.21 -3.45
CA SER A 342 18.96 8.21 -2.74
C SER A 342 18.04 8.97 -3.69
N ARG A 343 17.24 8.20 -4.45
CA ARG A 343 16.33 8.71 -5.49
C ARG A 343 15.28 9.67 -4.92
N LEU A 344 14.88 9.46 -3.66
CA LEU A 344 14.23 10.46 -2.84
C LEU A 344 15.28 11.06 -1.88
N PRO A 345 15.25 12.37 -1.58
CA PRO A 345 16.19 13.02 -0.67
C PRO A 345 15.88 12.72 0.80
N ILE A 346 15.64 11.45 1.12
CA ILE A 346 15.41 10.95 2.48
C ILE A 346 16.77 10.59 3.08
N ALA A 347 17.19 11.38 4.05
CA ALA A 347 18.40 11.16 4.81
C ALA A 347 18.21 11.60 6.26
N ASP A 348 18.92 10.98 7.19
CA ASP A 348 18.87 11.28 8.61
C ASP A 348 20.27 11.49 9.16
N ARG A 349 20.42 12.32 10.19
CA ARG A 349 21.67 12.54 10.92
C ARG A 349 21.45 12.41 12.42
N TYR A 350 22.34 11.64 13.05
CA TYR A 350 22.50 11.59 14.49
C TYR A 350 23.79 12.29 14.91
N LEU A 351 23.73 13.14 15.93
CA LEU A 351 24.89 13.61 16.68
C LEU A 351 24.93 12.85 18.00
N THR A 352 26.06 12.18 18.24
CA THR A 352 26.27 11.32 19.41
C THR A 352 26.40 12.12 20.70
N ARG A 353 25.97 11.50 21.81
CA ARG A 353 26.42 11.85 23.17
C ARG A 353 27.59 10.94 23.56
N ALA A 354 28.18 11.17 24.73
CA ALA A 354 29.24 10.29 25.24
C ALA A 354 28.69 8.92 25.68
N GLY A 355 29.46 7.86 25.44
CA GLY A 355 29.26 6.50 25.97
C GLY A 355 28.22 5.66 25.22
N GLU A 356 27.74 4.60 25.85
CA GLU A 356 26.71 3.72 25.28
C GLU A 356 25.37 4.46 25.08
N GLN A 357 24.80 4.28 23.90
CA GLN A 357 23.53 4.87 23.49
C GLN A 357 22.81 4.00 22.46
N VAL A 358 21.49 4.19 22.36
CA VAL A 358 20.66 3.65 21.29
C VAL A 358 20.04 4.83 20.57
N TRP A 359 20.11 4.83 19.25
CA TRP A 359 19.29 5.70 18.42
C TRP A 359 18.27 4.87 17.67
N GLU A 360 17.07 5.42 17.56
CA GLU A 360 16.03 4.96 16.66
C GLU A 360 15.44 6.20 15.99
N VAL A 361 15.37 6.17 14.65
CA VAL A 361 14.76 7.25 13.85
C VAL A 361 13.28 7.35 14.21
N ALA A 362 12.77 8.54 14.52
CA ALA A 362 11.43 8.70 15.09
C ALA A 362 10.29 8.47 14.10
N ALA A 363 10.52 8.77 12.82
CA ALA A 363 9.66 8.42 11.70
C ALA A 363 10.19 7.16 10.98
N TYR A 364 9.29 6.27 10.61
CA TYR A 364 9.65 5.06 9.89
C TYR A 364 10.18 5.36 8.46
N ARG A 365 10.85 4.38 7.87
CA ARG A 365 11.41 4.37 6.51
C ARG A 365 10.99 3.07 5.81
N GLN A 366 10.96 3.07 4.48
CA GLN A 366 10.81 1.85 3.66
C GLN A 366 11.96 1.81 2.67
N PHE A 367 12.67 0.68 2.61
CA PHE A 367 13.90 0.52 1.82
C PHE A 367 14.33 -0.95 1.79
N ARG A 368 15.34 -1.27 0.98
CA ARG A 368 16.11 -2.52 1.10
C ARG A 368 17.56 -2.26 1.49
N TYR A 369 18.10 -1.13 1.03
CA TYR A 369 19.50 -0.76 1.21
C TYR A 369 19.64 0.48 2.08
N LEU A 370 20.60 0.44 3.01
CA LEU A 370 20.94 1.52 3.92
C LEU A 370 22.42 1.88 3.70
N HIS A 371 22.70 3.13 3.36
CA HIS A 371 24.05 3.71 3.37
C HIS A 371 24.24 4.46 4.68
N LEU A 372 25.37 4.23 5.36
CA LEU A 372 25.79 4.96 6.55
C LEU A 372 27.18 5.57 6.31
N THR A 373 27.32 6.88 6.45
CA THR A 373 28.62 7.57 6.60
C THR A 373 28.84 7.91 8.07
N VAL A 374 29.98 7.49 8.65
CA VAL A 374 30.38 7.84 10.02
C VAL A 374 31.37 9.00 9.97
N ARG A 375 31.00 10.17 10.50
CA ARG A 375 31.83 11.37 10.52
C ARG A 375 32.46 11.59 11.89
N SER A 376 33.69 11.10 12.05
CA SER A 376 34.48 11.27 13.27
C SER A 376 35.99 11.18 12.97
N PRO A 377 36.66 12.27 12.57
CA PRO A 377 38.05 12.22 12.10
C PRO A 377 39.06 11.82 13.19
N ASP A 378 38.87 12.33 14.42
CA ASP A 378 39.92 12.27 15.45
C ASP A 378 39.68 11.19 16.52
N THR A 379 38.49 10.58 16.55
CA THR A 379 38.09 9.62 17.59
C THR A 379 37.20 8.50 17.03
N PRO A 380 37.41 7.24 17.43
CA PRO A 380 36.64 6.11 16.91
C PRO A 380 35.20 6.08 17.46
N VAL A 381 34.27 5.64 16.62
CA VAL A 381 32.87 5.31 16.96
C VAL A 381 32.72 3.80 16.90
N ARG A 382 32.14 3.18 17.93
CA ARG A 382 31.90 1.74 18.00
C ARG A 382 30.43 1.43 17.76
N ILE A 383 30.13 0.73 16.67
CA ILE A 383 28.77 0.31 16.33
C ILE A 383 28.65 -1.18 16.68
N ARG A 384 27.77 -1.51 17.62
CA ARG A 384 27.49 -2.89 18.05
C ARG A 384 26.46 -3.57 17.16
N GLY A 385 25.54 -2.81 16.59
CA GLY A 385 24.54 -3.32 15.67
C GLY A 385 23.78 -2.22 14.95
N ILE A 386 23.35 -2.51 13.73
CA ILE A 386 22.39 -1.70 12.97
C ILE A 386 21.24 -2.63 12.64
N SER A 387 20.03 -2.21 12.95
CA SER A 387 18.82 -2.99 12.74
C SER A 387 17.67 -2.08 12.30
N LEU A 388 16.50 -2.67 12.10
CA LEU A 388 15.26 -1.95 11.90
C LEU A 388 14.17 -2.59 12.78
N ASN A 389 13.56 -1.79 13.64
CA ASN A 389 12.31 -2.17 14.29
C ASN A 389 11.20 -2.05 13.25
N SER A 390 10.79 -3.17 12.64
CA SER A 390 9.74 -3.16 11.62
C SER A 390 8.40 -2.69 12.20
N TYR A 391 7.48 -2.23 11.36
CA TYR A 391 6.19 -1.69 11.80
C TYR A 391 5.07 -2.29 10.96
N GLU A 392 4.73 -3.54 11.23
CA GLU A 392 3.98 -4.41 10.31
C GLU A 392 2.52 -4.57 10.74
N TYR A 393 1.58 -4.58 9.79
CA TYR A 393 0.21 -4.99 10.08
C TYR A 393 0.18 -6.48 10.47
N PRO A 394 -0.58 -6.89 11.50
CA PRO A 394 -0.57 -8.26 12.02
C PRO A 394 -1.39 -9.24 11.17
N ALA A 395 -1.08 -9.35 9.88
CA ALA A 395 -1.69 -10.31 8.96
C ALA A 395 -0.85 -11.60 8.84
N GLU A 396 -1.53 -12.70 8.58
CA GLU A 396 -0.93 -14.02 8.33
C GLU A 396 -1.18 -14.41 6.86
N ARG A 397 -0.13 -14.89 6.17
CA ARG A 397 -0.26 -15.34 4.78
C ARG A 397 -0.92 -16.72 4.74
N ARG A 398 -2.25 -16.73 4.63
CA ARG A 398 -3.07 -17.94 4.43
C ARG A 398 -3.10 -18.39 2.97
N GLY A 399 -3.00 -17.45 2.03
CA GLY A 399 -3.08 -17.73 0.61
C GLY A 399 -1.77 -18.26 0.04
N ALA A 400 -1.87 -19.05 -1.03
CA ALA A 400 -0.71 -19.59 -1.75
C ALA A 400 -1.04 -19.84 -3.23
N PHE A 401 -0.02 -19.77 -4.08
CA PHE A 401 -0.09 -20.22 -5.48
C PHE A 401 1.29 -20.71 -5.92
N ALA A 402 1.33 -21.83 -6.63
CA ALA A 402 2.49 -22.28 -7.38
C ALA A 402 2.06 -23.06 -8.63
N CYS A 403 2.93 -23.11 -9.62
CA CYS A 403 2.69 -23.83 -10.87
C CYS A 403 4.00 -24.33 -11.49
N ALA A 404 3.89 -25.07 -12.60
CA ALA A 404 5.03 -25.62 -13.33
C ALA A 404 6.05 -24.58 -13.83
N ASP A 405 5.70 -23.28 -13.87
CA ASP A 405 6.63 -22.18 -14.17
C ASP A 405 7.08 -21.46 -12.87
N PRO A 406 8.35 -21.58 -12.46
CA PRO A 406 8.88 -20.92 -11.27
C PRO A 406 8.79 -19.39 -11.33
N LEU A 407 8.81 -18.76 -12.51
CA LEU A 407 8.71 -17.31 -12.63
C LEU A 407 7.32 -16.80 -12.25
N LEU A 408 6.27 -17.54 -12.62
CA LEU A 408 4.88 -17.19 -12.26
C LEU A 408 4.63 -17.40 -10.76
N THR A 409 5.16 -18.49 -10.20
CA THR A 409 5.15 -18.75 -8.75
C THR A 409 5.85 -17.62 -7.98
N ARG A 410 6.99 -17.15 -8.49
CA ARG A 410 7.75 -16.02 -7.93
C ARG A 410 7.02 -14.69 -8.09
N LEU A 411 6.32 -14.47 -9.22
CA LEU A 411 5.49 -13.29 -9.43
C LEU A 411 4.34 -13.21 -8.43
N TRP A 412 3.61 -14.31 -8.23
CA TRP A 412 2.53 -14.33 -7.24
C TRP A 412 3.04 -14.00 -5.83
N THR A 413 4.18 -14.59 -5.45
CA THR A 413 4.85 -14.30 -4.17
C THR A 413 5.22 -12.82 -4.06
N ALA A 414 5.82 -12.23 -5.11
CA ALA A 414 6.17 -10.81 -5.16
C ALA A 414 4.93 -9.89 -5.05
N CYS A 415 3.79 -10.27 -5.64
CA CYS A 415 2.53 -9.57 -5.47
C CYS A 415 2.05 -9.63 -4.00
N ALA A 416 2.07 -10.81 -3.38
CA ALA A 416 1.69 -10.98 -1.98
C ALA A 416 2.61 -10.20 -1.01
N ASP A 417 3.92 -10.20 -1.25
CA ASP A 417 4.91 -9.41 -0.50
C ASP A 417 4.66 -7.90 -0.67
N THR A 418 4.34 -7.44 -1.89
CA THR A 418 4.03 -6.04 -2.19
C THR A 418 2.79 -5.59 -1.44
N VAL A 419 1.71 -6.38 -1.42
CA VAL A 419 0.51 -6.06 -0.63
C VAL A 419 0.85 -5.91 0.85
N PHE A 420 1.62 -6.83 1.44
CA PHE A 420 1.98 -6.78 2.86
C PHE A 420 2.78 -5.54 3.25
N LEU A 421 3.74 -5.11 2.42
CA LEU A 421 4.53 -3.91 2.66
C LEU A 421 3.68 -2.62 2.61
N ASN A 422 2.54 -2.66 1.94
CA ASN A 422 1.56 -1.58 1.84
C ASN A 422 0.42 -1.70 2.87
N MET A 423 0.41 -2.73 3.72
CA MET A 423 -0.53 -2.87 4.83
C MET A 423 0.00 -2.12 6.05
N GLU A 424 -0.42 -0.87 6.20
CA GLU A 424 -0.09 0.01 7.32
C GLU A 424 -1.28 0.08 8.30
N ASP A 425 -1.62 1.28 8.80
CA ASP A 425 -2.91 1.55 9.44
C ASP A 425 -4.10 1.58 8.45
N THR A 426 -3.79 1.54 7.14
CA THR A 426 -4.68 1.38 5.98
C THR A 426 -3.91 0.65 4.87
N LEU A 427 -4.55 0.31 3.76
CA LEU A 427 -3.83 -0.12 2.55
C LEU A 427 -3.36 1.12 1.76
N THR A 428 -2.06 1.28 1.57
CA THR A 428 -1.45 2.40 0.82
C THR A 428 -1.20 2.04 -0.64
N GLY A 429 -1.17 3.04 -1.52
CA GLY A 429 -0.87 2.84 -2.95
C GLY A 429 0.56 2.36 -3.19
N ASP A 430 1.51 3.05 -2.55
CA ASP A 430 2.93 2.74 -2.52
C ASP A 430 3.45 2.75 -1.06
N ALA A 431 4.49 1.98 -0.75
CA ALA A 431 5.02 1.89 0.62
C ALA A 431 6.22 2.82 0.90
N TRP A 432 6.70 3.59 -0.08
CA TRP A 432 7.98 4.30 -0.05
C TRP A 432 7.86 5.83 -0.10
N ARG A 433 7.24 6.35 -1.16
CA ARG A 433 7.19 7.76 -1.55
C ARG A 433 5.99 8.46 -0.93
N GLU A 434 4.79 8.26 -1.48
CA GLU A 434 3.59 9.00 -1.13
C GLU A 434 2.88 8.42 0.08
N ARG A 435 2.76 7.09 0.09
CA ARG A 435 2.09 6.30 1.14
C ARG A 435 0.66 6.74 1.41
N ALA A 436 0.02 7.30 0.39
CA ALA A 436 -1.35 7.76 0.44
C ALA A 436 -2.33 6.57 0.36
N GLN A 437 -3.47 6.70 1.02
CA GLN A 437 -4.63 5.85 0.77
C GLN A 437 -5.34 6.43 -0.44
N TRP A 438 -5.23 5.80 -1.60
CA TRP A 438 -5.88 6.24 -2.85
C TRP A 438 -7.33 5.74 -2.93
N ALA A 439 -8.23 6.52 -3.55
CA ALA A 439 -9.67 6.23 -3.50
C ALA A 439 -10.15 5.02 -4.33
N GLY A 440 -9.49 4.71 -5.45
CA GLY A 440 -10.06 3.79 -6.45
C GLY A 440 -9.06 2.90 -7.18
N GLY A 441 -8.11 3.49 -7.91
CA GLY A 441 -7.19 2.77 -8.79
C GLY A 441 -6.37 1.69 -8.06
N ASP A 442 -5.62 2.09 -7.04
CA ASP A 442 -4.77 1.17 -6.28
C ASP A 442 -5.56 0.14 -5.47
N PRO A 443 -6.63 0.50 -4.72
CA PRO A 443 -7.42 -0.50 -4.00
C PRO A 443 -8.12 -1.51 -4.91
N ARG A 444 -8.39 -1.20 -6.20
CA ARG A 444 -9.04 -2.14 -7.14
C ARG A 444 -8.29 -3.47 -7.21
N GLN A 445 -6.97 -3.41 -7.35
CA GLN A 445 -6.12 -4.60 -7.37
C GLN A 445 -5.60 -4.95 -5.97
N GLY A 446 -5.26 -3.94 -5.16
CA GLY A 446 -4.68 -4.14 -3.83
C GLY A 446 -5.60 -4.85 -2.84
N ILE A 447 -6.90 -4.54 -2.82
CA ILE A 447 -7.86 -5.20 -1.91
C ILE A 447 -8.10 -6.67 -2.33
N GLN A 448 -8.25 -6.94 -3.64
CA GLN A 448 -8.37 -8.32 -4.13
C GLN A 448 -7.10 -9.13 -3.83
N GLY A 449 -5.91 -8.57 -4.09
CA GLY A 449 -4.63 -9.19 -3.72
C GLY A 449 -4.49 -9.44 -2.21
N MET A 450 -5.01 -8.53 -1.37
CA MET A 450 -5.04 -8.71 0.08
C MET A 450 -5.89 -9.91 0.49
N TYR A 451 -7.12 -10.05 -0.02
CA TYR A 451 -7.94 -11.21 0.34
C TYR A 451 -7.33 -12.52 -0.16
N LEU A 452 -6.82 -12.55 -1.40
CA LEU A 452 -6.27 -13.76 -2.01
C LEU A 452 -4.98 -14.24 -1.33
N ALA A 453 -4.23 -13.35 -0.67
CA ALA A 453 -2.99 -13.71 0.06
C ALA A 453 -3.16 -13.80 1.59
N TYR A 454 -4.07 -13.03 2.20
CA TYR A 454 -4.20 -12.88 3.67
C TYR A 454 -5.62 -13.10 4.22
N GLY A 455 -6.64 -13.13 3.36
CA GLY A 455 -8.05 -13.29 3.74
C GLY A 455 -8.74 -11.99 4.18
N ASP A 456 -9.93 -12.13 4.78
CA ASP A 456 -10.71 -11.01 5.28
C ASP A 456 -10.00 -10.34 6.47
N LEU A 457 -9.81 -9.02 6.37
CA LEU A 457 -9.07 -8.21 7.33
C LEU A 457 -9.78 -6.85 7.50
N PRO A 458 -9.90 -6.31 8.74
CA PRO A 458 -10.51 -5.00 9.03
C PRO A 458 -9.88 -3.79 8.31
N LEU A 459 -8.76 -3.99 7.60
CA LEU A 459 -8.10 -2.97 6.81
C LEU A 459 -8.96 -2.50 5.62
N ALA A 460 -9.66 -3.42 4.95
CA ALA A 460 -10.53 -3.09 3.82
C ALA A 460 -11.78 -2.32 4.26
N ASP A 461 -12.45 -2.75 5.34
CA ASP A 461 -13.54 -2.01 6.01
C ASP A 461 -13.14 -0.55 6.24
N ARG A 462 -11.97 -0.35 6.86
CA ARG A 462 -11.47 0.99 7.22
C ARG A 462 -11.25 1.85 5.98
N LEU A 463 -10.59 1.31 4.97
CA LEU A 463 -10.33 2.02 3.71
C LEU A 463 -11.64 2.47 3.06
N LEU A 464 -12.61 1.57 2.93
CA LEU A 464 -13.89 1.88 2.28
C LEU A 464 -14.73 2.88 3.08
N ARG A 465 -14.83 2.72 4.41
CA ARG A 465 -15.63 3.60 5.29
C ARG A 465 -15.02 4.98 5.52
N THR A 466 -13.72 5.18 5.30
CA THR A 466 -13.08 6.50 5.48
C THR A 466 -13.35 7.48 4.33
N PHE A 467 -13.47 7.00 3.08
CA PHE A 467 -13.69 7.90 1.94
C PHE A 467 -15.02 8.68 1.97
N PRO A 468 -16.19 8.11 2.35
CA PRO A 468 -17.43 8.86 2.50
C PRO A 468 -17.36 10.06 3.45
N ALA A 469 -16.42 10.08 4.41
CA ALA A 469 -16.21 11.26 5.26
C ALA A 469 -15.64 12.48 4.49
N THR A 470 -15.14 12.27 3.27
CA THR A 470 -14.69 13.33 2.34
C THR A 470 -15.82 13.87 1.46
N ASP A 471 -16.96 13.17 1.35
CA ASP A 471 -18.12 13.61 0.56
C ASP A 471 -18.66 14.94 1.11
N ARG A 472 -18.85 15.90 0.20
CA ARG A 472 -19.31 17.26 0.49
C ARG A 472 -20.82 17.44 0.29
N GLY A 473 -21.54 16.34 0.05
CA GLY A 473 -22.98 16.29 -0.20
C GLY A 473 -23.36 16.09 -1.68
N ASP A 474 -22.38 15.90 -2.56
CA ASP A 474 -22.60 15.73 -4.01
C ASP A 474 -22.10 14.37 -4.56
N GLY A 475 -21.65 13.46 -3.70
CA GLY A 475 -21.26 12.09 -4.06
C GLY A 475 -19.82 11.95 -4.57
N ARG A 476 -19.07 13.05 -4.67
CA ARG A 476 -17.64 13.00 -5.00
C ARG A 476 -16.81 12.69 -3.77
N LEU A 477 -15.76 11.90 -3.98
CA LEU A 477 -14.76 11.55 -2.98
C LEU A 477 -13.45 12.25 -3.35
N GLU A 478 -12.68 12.67 -2.34
CA GLU A 478 -11.33 13.20 -2.55
C GLU A 478 -10.41 12.11 -3.11
N ILE A 479 -9.36 12.51 -3.82
CA ILE A 479 -8.43 11.61 -4.51
C ILE A 479 -7.69 10.63 -3.57
N THR A 480 -7.39 11.11 -2.35
CA THR A 480 -6.65 10.41 -1.30
C THR A 480 -7.27 10.66 0.08
N PHE A 481 -6.98 9.81 1.06
CA PHE A 481 -7.40 9.97 2.45
C PHE A 481 -6.23 9.86 3.46
N PRO A 482 -6.24 10.69 4.53
CA PRO A 482 -6.99 11.93 4.67
C PRO A 482 -6.47 12.98 3.67
N PRO A 483 -7.35 13.81 3.08
CA PRO A 483 -6.95 14.86 2.15
C PRO A 483 -6.22 15.99 2.89
N ALA A 484 -5.21 16.64 2.29
CA ALA A 484 -4.53 17.77 2.96
C ALA A 484 -5.43 18.99 3.12
N ARG A 485 -6.34 19.17 2.18
CA ARG A 485 -7.40 20.18 2.18
C ARG A 485 -8.57 19.61 1.40
N LEU A 486 -9.79 20.00 1.75
CA LEU A 486 -10.97 19.62 0.95
C LEU A 486 -11.12 20.61 -0.22
N ASP A 487 -10.83 20.17 -1.44
CA ASP A 487 -10.86 21.00 -2.65
C ASP A 487 -11.74 20.33 -3.72
N PRO A 488 -12.91 20.90 -4.07
CA PRO A 488 -13.89 20.26 -4.97
C PRO A 488 -13.41 20.13 -6.42
N ARG A 489 -12.13 20.36 -6.71
CA ARG A 489 -11.47 20.17 -8.01
C ARG A 489 -10.52 18.96 -8.02
N ILE A 490 -10.16 18.39 -6.86
CA ILE A 490 -9.10 17.38 -6.72
C ILE A 490 -9.69 15.96 -6.56
N PHE A 491 -10.10 15.37 -7.68
CA PHE A 491 -10.57 13.99 -7.74
C PHE A 491 -10.28 13.38 -9.12
N ILE A 492 -10.24 12.05 -9.19
CA ILE A 492 -10.19 11.29 -10.45
C ILE A 492 -11.57 10.63 -10.66
N PRO A 493 -12.34 10.97 -11.70
CA PRO A 493 -13.65 10.36 -11.95
C PRO A 493 -13.61 8.83 -12.06
N GLN A 494 -12.56 8.29 -12.66
CA GLN A 494 -12.34 6.85 -12.81
C GLN A 494 -12.13 6.16 -11.44
N HIS A 495 -11.51 6.85 -10.47
CA HIS A 495 -11.37 6.34 -9.09
C HIS A 495 -12.71 6.29 -8.36
N LEU A 496 -13.62 7.22 -8.62
CA LEU A 496 -14.97 7.17 -8.05
C LEU A 496 -15.69 5.90 -8.51
N LEU A 497 -15.70 5.64 -9.82
CA LEU A 497 -16.30 4.43 -10.39
C LEU A 497 -15.65 3.13 -9.87
N ALA A 498 -14.32 3.13 -9.71
CA ALA A 498 -13.59 2.03 -9.09
C ALA A 498 -13.93 1.85 -7.60
N TRP A 499 -14.21 2.92 -6.84
CA TRP A 499 -14.62 2.79 -5.44
C TRP A 499 -15.95 2.05 -5.29
N SER A 500 -16.95 2.34 -6.13
CA SER A 500 -18.21 1.57 -6.15
C SER A 500 -17.99 0.08 -6.48
N LEU A 501 -17.06 -0.24 -7.39
CA LEU A 501 -16.63 -1.63 -7.62
C LEU A 501 -16.00 -2.23 -6.35
N ASN A 502 -15.11 -1.51 -5.67
CA ASN A 502 -14.42 -2.00 -4.47
C ASN A 502 -15.38 -2.32 -3.32
N VAL A 503 -16.49 -1.58 -3.17
CA VAL A 503 -17.57 -1.91 -2.22
C VAL A 503 -18.25 -3.24 -2.57
N ARG A 504 -18.58 -3.46 -3.85
CA ARG A 504 -19.16 -4.73 -4.33
C ARG A 504 -18.19 -5.90 -4.18
N GLU A 505 -16.93 -5.73 -4.54
CA GLU A 505 -15.88 -6.74 -4.38
C GLU A 505 -15.64 -7.08 -2.91
N HIS A 506 -15.57 -6.10 -2.01
CA HIS A 506 -15.51 -6.37 -0.57
C HIS A 506 -16.67 -7.27 -0.11
N CYS A 507 -17.91 -7.00 -0.53
CA CYS A 507 -19.06 -7.85 -0.19
C CYS A 507 -18.96 -9.28 -0.74
N LEU A 508 -18.41 -9.48 -1.95
CA LEU A 508 -18.17 -10.80 -2.53
C LEU A 508 -17.13 -11.61 -1.75
N PHE A 509 -16.06 -10.95 -1.29
CA PHE A 509 -14.98 -11.62 -0.57
C PHE A 509 -15.28 -11.84 0.93
N THR A 510 -16.00 -10.92 1.59
CA THR A 510 -16.18 -10.93 3.07
C THR A 510 -17.60 -11.25 3.52
N GLY A 511 -18.61 -11.05 2.68
CA GLY A 511 -20.03 -11.22 3.04
C GLY A 511 -20.60 -10.12 3.94
N ARG A 512 -19.83 -9.04 4.17
CA ARG A 512 -20.16 -7.96 5.10
C ARG A 512 -21.26 -7.02 4.59
N ARG A 513 -22.50 -7.50 4.68
CA ARG A 513 -23.73 -6.76 4.36
C ARG A 513 -23.83 -5.42 5.11
N ASP A 514 -23.34 -5.34 6.35
CA ASP A 514 -23.33 -4.11 7.15
C ASP A 514 -22.40 -3.02 6.58
N VAL A 515 -21.41 -3.40 5.78
CA VAL A 515 -20.54 -2.46 5.04
C VAL A 515 -21.28 -2.00 3.78
N ALA A 516 -21.97 -2.90 3.07
CA ALA A 516 -22.84 -2.52 1.96
C ALA A 516 -23.92 -1.52 2.39
N GLU A 517 -24.64 -1.80 3.48
CA GLU A 517 -25.75 -0.96 3.96
C GLU A 517 -25.31 0.46 4.35
N ASP A 518 -24.14 0.61 4.98
CA ASP A 518 -23.58 1.92 5.35
C ASP A 518 -23.08 2.71 4.13
N LEU A 519 -22.49 2.03 3.14
CA LEU A 519 -21.87 2.68 1.98
C LEU A 519 -22.84 2.92 0.82
N TYR A 520 -23.96 2.20 0.76
CA TYR A 520 -24.92 2.26 -0.34
C TYR A 520 -25.46 3.68 -0.64
N PRO A 521 -25.80 4.54 0.34
CA PRO A 521 -26.20 5.92 0.06
C PRO A 521 -25.12 6.74 -0.65
N SER A 522 -23.84 6.45 -0.38
CA SER A 522 -22.71 7.11 -1.02
C SER A 522 -22.47 6.57 -2.44
N VAL A 523 -22.67 5.27 -2.66
CA VAL A 523 -22.71 4.66 -4.01
C VAL A 523 -23.84 5.28 -4.85
N GLN A 524 -25.05 5.43 -4.29
CA GLN A 524 -26.17 6.11 -4.96
C GLN A 524 -25.80 7.52 -5.43
N ARG A 525 -25.34 8.40 -4.51
CA ARG A 525 -24.96 9.78 -4.85
C ARG A 525 -23.84 9.83 -5.89
N GLN A 526 -22.84 8.97 -5.77
CA GLN A 526 -21.72 8.90 -6.70
C GLN A 526 -22.14 8.50 -8.11
N ILE A 527 -23.02 7.49 -8.26
CA ILE A 527 -23.52 7.06 -9.57
C ILE A 527 -24.45 8.11 -10.19
N ASP A 528 -25.33 8.73 -9.40
CA ASP A 528 -26.21 9.79 -9.87
C ASP A 528 -25.43 11.07 -10.28
N TRP A 529 -24.27 11.34 -9.67
CA TRP A 529 -23.38 12.44 -10.06
C TRP A 529 -22.87 12.32 -11.51
N PHE A 530 -22.73 11.11 -12.05
CA PHE A 530 -22.30 10.89 -13.44
C PHE A 530 -23.42 11.10 -14.47
N GLU A 531 -24.69 10.98 -14.09
CA GLU A 531 -25.83 11.02 -15.03
C GLU A 531 -25.89 12.31 -15.88
N PRO A 532 -25.65 13.53 -15.34
CA PRO A 532 -25.65 14.77 -16.14
C PRO A 532 -24.52 14.88 -17.17
N TYR A 533 -23.48 14.03 -17.08
CA TYR A 533 -22.33 14.02 -18.01
C TYR A 533 -22.53 13.08 -19.20
N ARG A 534 -23.69 12.41 -19.29
CA ARG A 534 -24.05 11.58 -20.44
C ARG A 534 -24.52 12.45 -21.60
N ASP A 535 -23.87 12.29 -22.75
CA ASP A 535 -24.24 12.98 -23.98
C ASP A 535 -25.49 12.37 -24.65
N SER A 536 -25.87 12.88 -25.82
CA SER A 536 -27.03 12.37 -26.59
C SER A 536 -26.85 10.95 -27.14
N LEU A 537 -25.64 10.38 -27.10
CA LEU A 537 -25.39 8.97 -27.38
C LEU A 537 -25.57 8.10 -26.12
N GLY A 538 -25.61 8.73 -24.95
CA GLY A 538 -25.68 8.14 -23.62
C GLY A 538 -24.32 7.91 -22.96
N LEU A 539 -23.23 8.39 -23.55
CA LEU A 539 -21.84 8.17 -23.09
C LEU A 539 -21.36 9.31 -22.20
N LEU A 540 -20.55 9.00 -21.19
CA LEU A 540 -19.85 10.01 -20.39
C LEU A 540 -18.84 10.78 -21.25
N ARG A 541 -18.88 12.11 -21.11
CA ARG A 541 -18.04 13.04 -21.87
C ARG A 541 -17.69 14.28 -21.05
N ASN A 542 -16.48 14.82 -21.27
CA ASN A 542 -16.00 16.08 -20.69
C ASN A 542 -16.12 16.13 -19.14
N LEU A 543 -15.78 15.04 -18.45
CA LEU A 543 -15.83 14.98 -16.99
C LEU A 543 -14.84 15.99 -16.37
N PRO A 544 -15.22 16.72 -15.30
CA PRO A 544 -14.31 17.57 -14.54
C PRO A 544 -13.37 16.75 -13.64
N GLY A 545 -12.37 17.41 -13.06
CA GLY A 545 -11.32 16.77 -12.26
C GLY A 545 -10.16 16.25 -13.13
N TRP A 546 -9.33 15.38 -12.56
CA TRP A 546 -8.23 14.76 -13.29
C TRP A 546 -8.71 13.50 -14.00
N ASN A 547 -8.95 13.59 -15.31
CA ASN A 547 -9.18 12.39 -16.12
C ASN A 547 -7.88 11.60 -16.26
N TRP A 548 -7.83 10.46 -15.58
CA TRP A 548 -6.70 9.53 -15.61
C TRP A 548 -7.22 8.09 -15.69
N LEU A 549 -6.52 7.23 -16.43
CA LEU A 549 -6.86 5.82 -16.55
C LEU A 549 -5.66 4.95 -16.17
N ASP A 550 -4.57 5.05 -16.93
CA ASP A 550 -3.34 4.26 -16.77
C ASP A 550 -2.11 5.19 -16.85
N TRP A 551 -0.94 4.73 -16.37
CA TRP A 551 0.36 5.38 -16.58
C TRP A 551 0.90 5.11 -17.99
N ALA A 552 0.06 5.36 -19.00
CA ALA A 552 0.32 5.14 -20.42
C ALA A 552 -0.31 6.29 -21.26
N PRO A 553 0.16 6.55 -22.49
CA PRO A 553 -0.35 7.64 -23.34
C PRO A 553 -1.72 7.33 -23.98
N VAL A 554 -2.74 7.13 -23.14
CA VAL A 554 -4.13 6.85 -23.55
C VAL A 554 -4.83 8.13 -24.02
N ASP A 555 -5.58 8.07 -25.13
CA ASP A 555 -6.39 9.20 -25.55
C ASP A 555 -7.69 9.30 -24.73
N LEU A 556 -7.74 10.28 -23.82
CA LEU A 556 -8.89 10.53 -22.94
C LEU A 556 -9.79 11.69 -23.42
N ARG A 557 -9.61 12.21 -24.64
CA ARG A 557 -10.42 13.31 -25.20
C ARG A 557 -11.89 12.90 -25.39
N GLY A 558 -12.80 13.87 -25.37
CA GLY A 558 -14.21 13.64 -25.73
C GLY A 558 -14.93 12.63 -24.84
N ALA A 559 -15.62 11.67 -25.47
CA ALA A 559 -16.03 10.44 -24.82
C ALA A 559 -14.92 9.41 -25.05
N ASN A 560 -14.43 8.76 -24.00
CA ASN A 560 -13.36 7.77 -24.09
C ASN A 560 -13.81 6.38 -23.61
N LEU A 561 -13.18 5.35 -24.18
CA LEU A 561 -13.51 3.93 -24.04
C LEU A 561 -13.39 3.47 -22.58
N GLY A 562 -12.20 3.63 -21.99
CA GLY A 562 -11.91 3.14 -20.64
C GLY A 562 -12.84 3.74 -19.57
N THR A 563 -13.08 5.05 -19.60
CA THR A 563 -13.99 5.70 -18.64
C THR A 563 -15.44 5.22 -18.80
N ASN A 564 -15.91 5.00 -20.03
CA ASN A 564 -17.26 4.50 -20.27
C ASN A 564 -17.40 3.02 -19.90
N ILE A 565 -16.34 2.21 -20.03
CA ILE A 565 -16.31 0.84 -19.49
C ILE A 565 -16.35 0.88 -17.95
N PHE A 566 -15.55 1.72 -17.29
CA PHE A 566 -15.63 1.94 -15.84
C PHE A 566 -17.02 2.41 -15.40
N TYR A 567 -17.75 3.18 -16.23
CA TYR A 567 -19.13 3.58 -15.92
C TYR A 567 -20.10 2.40 -15.97
N VAL A 568 -19.98 1.53 -16.97
CA VAL A 568 -20.73 0.25 -17.02
C VAL A 568 -20.43 -0.60 -15.79
N ILE A 569 -19.16 -0.74 -15.42
CA ILE A 569 -18.74 -1.50 -14.23
C ILE A 569 -19.29 -0.90 -12.93
N GLY A 570 -19.23 0.43 -12.78
CA GLY A 570 -19.77 1.13 -11.61
C GLY A 570 -21.29 0.98 -11.48
N LEU A 571 -22.02 1.10 -12.59
CA LEU A 571 -23.47 0.85 -12.66
C LEU A 571 -23.82 -0.60 -12.32
N GLU A 572 -23.05 -1.57 -12.81
CA GLU A 572 -23.27 -3.00 -12.53
C GLU A 572 -22.93 -3.36 -11.07
N ALA A 573 -21.89 -2.74 -10.50
CA ALA A 573 -21.57 -2.87 -9.08
C ALA A 573 -22.67 -2.27 -8.19
N ALA A 574 -23.15 -1.07 -8.52
CA ALA A 574 -24.25 -0.42 -7.82
C ALA A 574 -25.57 -1.21 -7.95
N ALA A 575 -25.87 -1.75 -9.13
CA ALA A 575 -27.04 -2.59 -9.36
C ALA A 575 -26.97 -3.90 -8.54
N TRP A 576 -25.81 -4.56 -8.51
CA TRP A 576 -25.61 -5.76 -7.70
C TRP A 576 -25.78 -5.46 -6.20
N LEU A 577 -25.21 -4.35 -5.70
CA LEU A 577 -25.40 -3.90 -4.31
C LEU A 577 -26.88 -3.62 -4.02
N ALA A 578 -27.58 -2.96 -4.93
CA ALA A 578 -29.01 -2.71 -4.82
C ALA A 578 -29.83 -4.02 -4.76
N GLU A 579 -29.46 -5.05 -5.52
CA GLU A 579 -30.08 -6.38 -5.46
C GLU A 579 -29.85 -7.07 -4.11
N GLN A 580 -28.61 -7.05 -3.59
CA GLN A 580 -28.32 -7.61 -2.26
C GLN A 580 -29.11 -6.91 -1.14
N LEU A 581 -29.36 -5.60 -1.30
CA LEU A 581 -30.04 -4.77 -0.31
C LEU A 581 -31.56 -4.60 -0.56
N ASP A 582 -32.16 -5.39 -1.47
CA ASP A 582 -33.59 -5.37 -1.84
C ASP A 582 -34.09 -4.07 -2.51
N HIS A 583 -33.19 -3.17 -2.92
CA HIS A 583 -33.49 -1.94 -3.69
C HIS A 583 -33.76 -2.24 -5.18
N LYS A 584 -34.78 -3.06 -5.46
CA LYS A 584 -35.09 -3.61 -6.81
C LYS A 584 -35.37 -2.55 -7.89
N ALA A 585 -35.77 -1.35 -7.51
CA ALA A 585 -35.99 -0.25 -8.47
C ALA A 585 -34.65 0.26 -9.03
N ASP A 586 -33.70 0.55 -8.15
CA ASP A 586 -32.37 1.06 -8.48
C ASP A 586 -31.57 0.01 -9.24
N ALA A 587 -31.64 -1.25 -8.81
CA ALA A 587 -31.10 -2.40 -9.54
C ALA A 587 -31.55 -2.43 -11.01
N ARG A 588 -32.87 -2.36 -11.26
CA ARG A 588 -33.41 -2.34 -12.64
C ARG A 588 -32.99 -1.09 -13.41
N ARG A 589 -32.99 0.09 -12.76
CA ARG A 589 -32.57 1.36 -13.37
C ARG A 589 -31.12 1.28 -13.85
N TRP A 590 -30.19 0.94 -12.96
CA TRP A 590 -28.76 0.93 -13.27
C TRP A 590 -28.37 -0.22 -14.22
N ASN A 591 -28.95 -1.41 -14.08
CA ASN A 591 -28.78 -2.49 -15.07
C ASN A 591 -29.24 -2.06 -16.48
N GLY A 592 -30.38 -1.36 -16.58
CA GLY A 592 -30.86 -0.84 -17.87
C GLY A 592 -29.94 0.22 -18.48
N ILE A 593 -29.39 1.13 -17.66
CA ILE A 593 -28.40 2.12 -18.11
C ILE A 593 -27.12 1.42 -18.54
N ALA A 594 -26.58 0.49 -17.75
CA ALA A 594 -25.36 -0.25 -18.05
C ALA A 594 -25.46 -1.00 -19.39
N GLN A 595 -26.57 -1.70 -19.63
CA GLN A 595 -26.83 -2.38 -20.91
C GLN A 595 -26.87 -1.40 -22.09
N SER A 596 -27.51 -0.24 -21.94
CA SER A 596 -27.59 0.80 -22.97
C SER A 596 -26.23 1.41 -23.29
N VAL A 597 -25.46 1.77 -22.25
CA VAL A 597 -24.10 2.31 -22.38
C VAL A 597 -23.16 1.27 -23.01
N ARG A 598 -23.15 0.03 -22.52
CA ARG A 598 -22.38 -1.09 -23.09
C ARG A 598 -22.68 -1.31 -24.58
N ALA A 599 -23.96 -1.31 -24.96
CA ALA A 599 -24.38 -1.44 -26.36
C ALA A 599 -23.96 -0.24 -27.23
N ARG A 600 -23.84 0.96 -26.63
CA ARG A 600 -23.30 2.14 -27.31
C ARG A 600 -21.79 2.06 -27.48
N ILE A 601 -21.04 1.70 -26.44
CA ILE A 601 -19.58 1.53 -26.47
C ILE A 601 -19.19 0.58 -27.60
N ARG A 602 -19.84 -0.59 -27.67
CA ARG A 602 -19.65 -1.65 -28.68
C ARG A 602 -19.67 -1.14 -30.13
N ARG A 603 -20.39 -0.04 -30.39
CA ARG A 603 -20.57 0.54 -31.74
C ARG A 603 -19.76 1.81 -31.96
N VAL A 604 -19.68 2.70 -30.96
CA VAL A 604 -19.08 4.03 -31.12
C VAL A 604 -17.56 3.99 -31.19
N PHE A 605 -16.92 3.10 -30.43
CA PHE A 605 -15.46 3.01 -30.34
C PHE A 605 -14.85 1.98 -31.30
N TRP A 606 -15.66 1.17 -31.99
CA TRP A 606 -15.17 0.07 -32.82
C TRP A 606 -14.67 0.55 -34.17
N ASN A 607 -13.39 0.27 -34.48
CA ASN A 607 -12.83 0.44 -35.81
C ASN A 607 -12.87 -0.91 -36.57
N PRO A 608 -13.77 -1.10 -37.55
CA PRO A 608 -13.94 -2.36 -38.26
C PRO A 608 -12.81 -2.67 -39.25
N GLU A 609 -11.98 -1.70 -39.63
CA GLU A 609 -10.79 -1.91 -40.47
C GLU A 609 -9.64 -2.44 -39.62
N ARG A 610 -9.36 -1.79 -38.49
CA ARG A 610 -8.30 -2.21 -37.55
C ARG A 610 -8.65 -3.48 -36.77
N GLY A 611 -9.94 -3.77 -36.55
CA GLY A 611 -10.38 -4.89 -35.72
C GLY A 611 -10.17 -4.65 -34.23
N LEU A 612 -10.23 -3.39 -33.80
CA LEU A 612 -9.92 -2.93 -32.45
C LEU A 612 -10.95 -1.89 -32.01
N TYR A 613 -11.12 -1.74 -30.71
CA TYR A 613 -11.67 -0.51 -30.13
C TYR A 613 -10.58 0.56 -30.05
N GLU A 614 -10.94 1.78 -30.43
CA GLU A 614 -10.12 2.98 -30.25
C GLU A 614 -10.48 3.68 -28.95
N ASP A 615 -9.49 4.33 -28.33
CA ASP A 615 -9.59 4.85 -26.96
C ASP A 615 -10.56 6.03 -26.85
N SER A 616 -10.80 6.78 -27.94
CA SER A 616 -11.54 8.04 -27.90
C SER A 616 -12.41 8.27 -29.14
N HIS A 617 -13.55 8.91 -28.89
CA HIS A 617 -14.46 9.44 -29.90
C HIS A 617 -14.64 10.95 -29.68
N HIS A 618 -14.01 11.74 -30.54
CA HIS A 618 -13.89 13.19 -30.44
C HIS A 618 -14.43 13.88 -31.69
N HIS A 619 -15.18 14.98 -31.52
CA HIS A 619 -15.89 15.68 -32.60
C HIS A 619 -16.67 14.79 -33.62
N GLY A 620 -17.26 13.69 -33.15
CA GLY A 620 -18.05 12.79 -34.01
C GLY A 620 -17.23 11.80 -34.83
N LYS A 621 -15.95 11.59 -34.48
CA LYS A 621 -15.03 10.67 -35.14
C LYS A 621 -14.19 9.90 -34.13
N LEU A 622 -13.75 8.71 -34.52
CA LEU A 622 -12.66 7.99 -33.86
C LEU A 622 -11.34 8.78 -34.02
N THR A 623 -10.41 8.66 -33.06
CA THR A 623 -9.21 9.51 -33.01
C THR A 623 -7.92 8.88 -33.53
N GLY A 624 -7.92 7.59 -33.87
CA GLY A 624 -6.76 6.83 -34.35
C GLY A 624 -5.94 6.14 -33.25
N PHE A 625 -6.21 6.40 -31.97
CA PHE A 625 -5.47 5.83 -30.83
C PHE A 625 -6.18 4.61 -30.26
N ALA A 626 -5.44 3.58 -29.87
CA ALA A 626 -5.98 2.37 -29.25
C ALA A 626 -4.98 1.79 -28.25
N SER A 627 -5.47 1.23 -27.15
CA SER A 627 -4.65 0.69 -26.06
C SER A 627 -4.86 -0.82 -25.84
N GLU A 628 -3.83 -1.49 -25.32
CA GLU A 628 -3.94 -2.89 -24.85
C GLU A 628 -5.02 -3.02 -23.77
N HIS A 629 -4.97 -2.17 -22.74
CA HIS A 629 -5.88 -2.26 -21.60
C HIS A 629 -7.32 -1.86 -21.95
N GLY A 630 -7.54 -0.88 -22.85
CA GLY A 630 -8.88 -0.53 -23.31
C GLY A 630 -9.57 -1.68 -24.03
N ASN A 631 -8.81 -2.40 -24.86
CA ASN A 631 -9.30 -3.59 -25.56
C ASN A 631 -9.43 -4.81 -24.62
N ALA A 632 -8.51 -4.99 -23.67
CA ALA A 632 -8.59 -6.04 -22.64
C ALA A 632 -9.84 -5.87 -21.75
N LEU A 633 -10.12 -4.65 -21.28
CA LEU A 633 -11.34 -4.33 -20.54
C LEU A 633 -12.61 -4.59 -21.38
N ALA A 634 -12.58 -4.31 -22.69
CA ALA A 634 -13.69 -4.59 -23.58
C ALA A 634 -13.98 -6.10 -23.75
N LEU A 635 -12.94 -6.95 -23.66
CA LEU A 635 -13.07 -8.41 -23.59
C LEU A 635 -13.63 -8.87 -22.24
N ILE A 636 -12.97 -8.48 -21.13
CA ILE A 636 -13.29 -8.91 -19.76
C ILE A 636 -14.74 -8.58 -19.38
N HIS A 637 -15.18 -7.37 -19.72
CA HIS A 637 -16.49 -6.87 -19.34
C HIS A 637 -17.55 -7.08 -20.42
N GLY A 638 -17.31 -7.95 -21.41
CA GLY A 638 -18.33 -8.36 -22.40
C GLY A 638 -18.90 -7.20 -23.22
N VAL A 639 -18.05 -6.24 -23.59
CA VAL A 639 -18.37 -5.18 -24.54
C VAL A 639 -18.30 -5.73 -25.96
N ALA A 640 -17.24 -6.47 -26.30
CA ALA A 640 -17.09 -7.14 -27.59
C ALA A 640 -18.18 -8.19 -27.85
N THR A 641 -18.58 -8.36 -29.12
CA THR A 641 -19.20 -9.60 -29.61
C THR A 641 -18.14 -10.70 -29.76
N SER A 642 -18.53 -11.97 -29.98
CA SER A 642 -17.57 -13.05 -30.24
C SER A 642 -16.64 -12.76 -31.42
N GLU A 643 -17.18 -12.28 -32.54
CA GLU A 643 -16.38 -11.87 -33.71
C GLU A 643 -15.41 -10.72 -33.38
N GLN A 644 -15.87 -9.69 -32.65
CA GLN A 644 -14.99 -8.61 -32.21
C GLN A 644 -13.92 -9.12 -31.25
N ALA A 645 -14.26 -10.07 -30.37
CA ALA A 645 -13.33 -10.66 -29.41
C ALA A 645 -12.24 -11.48 -30.10
N GLU A 646 -12.58 -12.31 -31.09
CA GLU A 646 -11.62 -13.03 -31.93
C GLU A 646 -10.66 -12.06 -32.65
N ARG A 647 -11.19 -10.97 -33.21
CA ARG A 647 -10.38 -9.95 -33.90
C ARG A 647 -9.44 -9.19 -32.95
N ILE A 648 -9.91 -8.80 -31.77
CA ILE A 648 -9.07 -8.17 -30.73
C ILE A 648 -8.00 -9.15 -30.26
N ALA A 649 -8.38 -10.40 -29.98
CA ALA A 649 -7.47 -11.46 -29.57
C ALA A 649 -6.35 -11.67 -30.61
N ALA A 650 -6.68 -11.66 -31.90
CA ALA A 650 -5.70 -11.74 -32.99
C ALA A 650 -4.74 -10.53 -33.09
N ARG A 651 -5.07 -9.37 -32.52
CA ARG A 651 -4.15 -8.20 -32.42
C ARG A 651 -3.31 -8.24 -31.15
N LEU A 652 -3.91 -8.63 -30.02
CA LEU A 652 -3.19 -8.77 -28.74
C LEU A 652 -2.20 -9.95 -28.77
N SER A 653 -2.51 -11.05 -29.47
CA SER A 653 -1.63 -12.22 -29.57
C SER A 653 -0.29 -11.95 -30.25
N VAL A 654 -0.25 -10.98 -31.18
CA VAL A 654 0.95 -10.58 -31.92
C VAL A 654 1.62 -9.32 -31.35
N ARG A 655 1.10 -8.77 -30.24
CA ARG A 655 1.57 -7.52 -29.61
C ARG A 655 1.69 -6.37 -30.61
N ASP A 656 0.57 -6.11 -31.30
CA ASP A 656 0.42 -5.05 -32.30
C ASP A 656 1.07 -3.72 -31.87
N PRO A 657 2.15 -3.25 -32.53
CA PRO A 657 2.86 -2.03 -32.14
C PRO A 657 2.05 -0.74 -32.39
N SER A 658 0.86 -0.83 -32.99
CA SER A 658 -0.09 0.29 -33.06
C SER A 658 -0.98 0.42 -31.81
N LEU A 659 -0.82 -0.48 -30.83
CA LEU A 659 -1.46 -0.39 -29.52
C LEU A 659 -0.53 0.28 -28.50
N THR A 660 -1.08 1.21 -27.72
CA THR A 660 -0.44 1.72 -26.51
C THR A 660 -0.34 0.60 -25.47
N PRO A 661 0.87 0.24 -24.99
CA PRO A 661 1.04 -0.82 -24.02
C PRO A 661 0.47 -0.43 -22.66
N ALA A 662 -0.07 -1.40 -21.92
CA ALA A 662 -0.50 -1.20 -20.55
C ALA A 662 0.70 -1.02 -19.61
N SER A 663 0.56 -0.15 -18.60
CA SER A 663 1.49 -0.14 -17.45
C SER A 663 1.25 -1.37 -16.56
N PRO A 664 2.10 -1.63 -15.54
CA PRO A 664 1.87 -2.70 -14.57
C PRO A 664 0.47 -2.64 -13.92
N ALA A 665 -0.09 -1.43 -13.75
CA ALA A 665 -1.40 -1.21 -13.12
C ALA A 665 -2.59 -1.83 -13.87
N TYR A 666 -2.47 -2.04 -15.18
CA TYR A 666 -3.52 -2.63 -16.03
C TYR A 666 -3.05 -3.89 -16.78
N PHE A 667 -1.79 -4.29 -16.65
CA PHE A 667 -1.34 -5.55 -17.25
C PHE A 667 -2.04 -6.77 -16.65
N GLY A 668 -2.52 -6.69 -15.40
CA GLY A 668 -3.40 -7.70 -14.81
C GLY A 668 -4.68 -7.93 -15.62
N ASP A 669 -5.29 -6.87 -16.16
CA ASP A 669 -6.45 -6.97 -17.06
C ASP A 669 -6.02 -7.54 -18.43
N VAL A 670 -4.87 -7.14 -18.98
CA VAL A 670 -4.36 -7.71 -20.24
C VAL A 670 -4.13 -9.23 -20.11
N LEU A 671 -3.49 -9.67 -19.02
CA LEU A 671 -3.28 -11.08 -18.68
C LEU A 671 -4.61 -11.83 -18.52
N THR A 672 -5.56 -11.27 -17.77
CA THR A 672 -6.91 -11.83 -17.56
C THR A 672 -7.65 -11.99 -18.89
N ALA A 673 -7.61 -10.96 -19.76
CA ALA A 673 -8.28 -10.99 -21.06
C ALA A 673 -7.69 -12.08 -21.96
N LEU A 674 -6.36 -12.16 -22.06
CA LEU A 674 -5.66 -13.17 -22.86
C LEU A 674 -5.96 -14.61 -22.38
N LEU A 675 -5.95 -14.85 -21.06
CA LEU A 675 -6.33 -16.16 -20.49
C LEU A 675 -7.76 -16.55 -20.86
N ARG A 676 -8.73 -15.63 -20.70
CA ARG A 676 -10.16 -15.88 -20.96
C ARG A 676 -10.51 -16.13 -22.43
N VAL A 677 -9.70 -15.64 -23.37
CA VAL A 677 -9.87 -15.89 -24.82
C VAL A 677 -8.98 -17.03 -25.35
N GLY A 678 -8.37 -17.82 -24.46
CA GLY A 678 -7.57 -19.00 -24.83
C GLY A 678 -6.15 -18.70 -25.33
N LEU A 679 -5.69 -17.45 -25.23
CA LEU A 679 -4.33 -17.03 -25.60
C LEU A 679 -3.33 -17.17 -24.44
N SER A 680 -3.45 -18.24 -23.65
CA SER A 680 -2.65 -18.44 -22.44
C SER A 680 -1.15 -18.43 -22.73
N ALA A 681 -0.68 -18.98 -23.85
CA ALA A 681 0.76 -18.95 -24.20
C ALA A 681 1.28 -17.50 -24.29
N GLN A 682 0.59 -16.67 -25.08
CA GLN A 682 0.92 -15.25 -25.26
C GLN A 682 0.79 -14.46 -23.96
N ALA A 683 -0.18 -14.82 -23.11
CA ALA A 683 -0.36 -14.23 -21.78
C ALA A 683 0.87 -14.49 -20.88
N LEU A 684 1.32 -15.74 -20.81
CA LEU A 684 2.48 -16.13 -20.00
C LEU A 684 3.79 -15.59 -20.58
N ASP A 685 3.94 -15.53 -21.90
CA ASP A 685 5.10 -14.89 -22.54
C ASP A 685 5.12 -13.37 -22.31
N GLY A 686 3.96 -12.73 -22.21
CA GLY A 686 3.84 -11.33 -21.81
C GLY A 686 4.34 -11.10 -20.38
N VAL A 687 3.98 -12.00 -19.45
CA VAL A 687 4.51 -12.00 -18.09
C VAL A 687 6.03 -12.22 -18.07
N ARG A 688 6.52 -13.22 -18.80
CA ARG A 688 7.96 -13.57 -18.87
C ARG A 688 8.84 -12.50 -19.49
N GLU A 689 8.29 -11.60 -20.29
CA GLU A 689 9.02 -10.46 -20.84
C GLU A 689 8.96 -9.24 -19.91
N ARG A 690 7.75 -8.85 -19.46
CA ARG A 690 7.57 -7.58 -18.75
C ARG A 690 7.88 -7.64 -17.25
N PHE A 691 7.64 -8.77 -16.58
CA PHE A 691 7.92 -8.93 -15.15
C PHE A 691 9.27 -9.56 -14.85
N ARG A 692 9.88 -10.32 -15.78
CA ARG A 692 11.19 -10.94 -15.56
C ARG A 692 12.26 -9.94 -15.09
N PRO A 693 12.43 -8.76 -15.72
CA PRO A 693 13.41 -7.77 -15.26
C PRO A 693 13.16 -7.32 -13.80
N MET A 694 11.89 -7.24 -13.37
CA MET A 694 11.55 -6.89 -11.98
C MET A 694 11.94 -8.00 -11.01
N LEU A 695 11.63 -9.24 -11.37
CA LEU A 695 11.82 -10.41 -10.53
C LEU A 695 13.30 -10.81 -10.45
N GLU A 696 14.04 -10.72 -11.54
CA GLU A 696 15.46 -11.08 -11.60
C GLU A 696 16.39 -9.99 -11.07
N LEU A 697 15.93 -8.74 -10.89
CA LEU A 697 16.76 -7.66 -10.31
C LEU A 697 17.20 -7.96 -8.86
N MET A 698 16.40 -8.69 -8.08
CA MET A 698 16.68 -8.90 -6.66
C MET A 698 16.07 -10.20 -6.09
N ASP A 699 16.73 -10.82 -5.10
CA ASP A 699 16.38 -12.15 -4.57
C ASP A 699 14.90 -12.28 -4.14
N ASN A 700 14.44 -11.35 -3.30
CA ASN A 700 13.04 -11.19 -2.85
C ASN A 700 12.43 -9.95 -3.53
N PRO A 701 11.85 -10.07 -4.73
CA PRO A 701 11.33 -8.95 -5.49
C PRO A 701 9.93 -8.53 -5.04
N THR A 702 9.60 -7.29 -5.34
CA THR A 702 8.26 -6.69 -5.24
C THR A 702 7.82 -6.20 -6.63
N VAL A 703 6.53 -5.91 -6.84
CA VAL A 703 6.01 -5.37 -8.11
C VAL A 703 5.91 -3.84 -8.09
N TRP A 704 6.21 -3.22 -9.23
CA TRP A 704 6.59 -1.80 -9.31
C TRP A 704 5.48 -0.95 -9.93
N GLU A 705 5.49 0.35 -9.59
CA GLU A 705 4.55 1.37 -10.11
C GLU A 705 4.64 1.56 -11.64
N ALA A 706 5.80 1.26 -12.23
CA ALA A 706 6.08 1.36 -13.66
C ALA A 706 7.04 0.22 -14.09
N TRP A 707 7.19 -0.01 -15.40
CA TRP A 707 8.06 -1.07 -15.94
C TRP A 707 9.56 -0.88 -15.60
N GLY A 708 9.97 0.31 -15.15
CA GLY A 708 11.32 0.61 -14.67
C GLY A 708 11.34 1.56 -13.47
N PRO A 709 12.51 1.71 -12.80
CA PRO A 709 12.67 2.52 -11.58
C PRO A 709 12.55 4.04 -11.76
N PHE A 710 12.43 4.52 -13.00
CA PHE A 710 12.43 5.92 -13.42
C PHE A 710 11.43 6.13 -14.58
N ILE A 711 10.81 7.32 -14.67
CA ILE A 711 10.05 7.74 -15.87
C ILE A 711 10.63 9.04 -16.43
N SER A 712 11.10 8.98 -17.69
CA SER A 712 11.23 10.20 -18.50
C SER A 712 9.84 10.67 -18.92
N HIS A 713 9.58 11.98 -18.93
CA HIS A 713 8.29 12.52 -19.43
C HIS A 713 8.15 12.40 -20.97
N HIS A 714 9.02 11.62 -21.62
CA HIS A 714 9.07 11.34 -23.06
C HIS A 714 9.26 9.83 -23.29
N ASP A 715 8.50 8.98 -22.58
CA ASP A 715 8.52 7.53 -22.83
C ASP A 715 7.25 7.03 -23.55
N PRO A 716 7.25 7.12 -24.90
CA PRO A 716 6.54 6.21 -25.78
C PRO A 716 7.56 5.26 -26.43
N ILE A 717 8.12 4.29 -25.68
CA ILE A 717 8.97 3.21 -26.22
C ILE A 717 10.14 3.81 -27.03
N THR A 718 10.97 4.65 -26.42
CA THR A 718 12.20 5.10 -27.11
C THR A 718 13.21 3.96 -27.13
N SER A 719 13.39 3.37 -28.31
CA SER A 719 14.27 2.24 -28.62
C SER A 719 15.77 2.56 -28.57
N ASP A 720 16.19 3.51 -27.72
CA ASP A 720 17.59 3.89 -27.54
C ASP A 720 18.19 3.15 -26.34
N GLU A 721 18.82 2.00 -26.61
CA GLU A 721 19.65 1.21 -25.67
C GLU A 721 20.88 1.96 -25.11
N GLN A 722 20.97 3.29 -25.30
CA GLN A 722 22.16 4.11 -24.97
C GLN A 722 21.89 5.31 -24.06
N VAL A 723 20.66 5.54 -23.60
CA VAL A 723 20.40 6.55 -22.55
C VAL A 723 20.87 6.01 -21.20
N SER A 724 22.15 6.25 -20.87
CA SER A 724 22.78 5.73 -19.64
C SER A 724 21.92 5.99 -18.39
N THR A 725 21.98 5.06 -17.42
CA THR A 725 21.27 5.14 -16.13
C THR A 725 21.51 6.47 -15.40
N ARG A 726 22.69 7.07 -15.58
CA ARG A 726 23.08 8.39 -15.04
C ARG A 726 22.37 9.57 -15.70
N HIS A 727 21.91 9.44 -16.94
CA HIS A 727 21.10 10.46 -17.62
C HIS A 727 19.64 10.37 -17.19
N GLN A 728 19.08 9.15 -17.10
CA GLN A 728 17.73 8.93 -16.55
C GLN A 728 17.61 9.49 -15.13
N MET A 729 18.57 9.18 -14.24
CA MET A 729 18.64 9.71 -12.87
C MET A 729 18.66 11.25 -12.76
N ARG A 730 19.01 11.99 -13.82
CA ARG A 730 19.08 13.47 -13.79
C ARG A 730 17.81 14.17 -14.25
N HIS A 731 16.90 13.45 -14.92
CA HIS A 731 15.76 14.06 -15.63
C HIS A 731 14.43 13.31 -15.43
N ALA A 732 14.43 12.17 -14.73
CA ALA A 732 13.25 11.35 -14.48
C ALA A 732 12.75 11.45 -13.03
N ALA A 733 11.43 11.43 -12.84
CA ALA A 733 10.84 11.24 -11.53
C ALA A 733 11.02 9.77 -11.09
N PRO A 734 11.42 9.49 -9.83
CA PRO A 734 11.57 8.13 -9.35
C PRO A 734 10.22 7.48 -9.11
N ARG A 735 10.09 6.21 -9.47
CA ARG A 735 8.89 5.39 -9.24
C ARG A 735 9.13 4.37 -8.13
N SER A 736 8.08 4.01 -7.41
CA SER A 736 8.13 3.03 -6.34
C SER A 736 8.31 1.62 -6.89
N LEU A 737 9.23 0.87 -6.28
CA LEU A 737 9.40 -0.57 -6.53
C LEU A 737 8.46 -1.42 -5.66
N THR A 738 7.50 -0.80 -4.97
CA THR A 738 6.50 -1.48 -4.13
C THR A 738 5.17 -0.73 -4.27
N HIS A 739 4.33 -1.16 -5.22
CA HIS A 739 3.09 -0.46 -5.57
C HIS A 739 1.94 -1.44 -5.82
N VAL A 740 0.80 -1.26 -5.13
CA VAL A 740 -0.27 -2.29 -5.15
C VAL A 740 -1.09 -2.31 -6.43
N SER A 741 -1.11 -1.26 -7.23
CA SER A 741 -1.75 -1.31 -8.56
C SER A 741 -1.20 -2.42 -9.46
N ALA A 742 0.08 -2.74 -9.33
CA ALA A 742 0.75 -3.77 -10.13
C ALA A 742 0.46 -5.21 -9.68
N VAL A 743 -0.27 -5.44 -8.58
CA VAL A 743 -0.53 -6.79 -8.06
C VAL A 743 -1.58 -7.56 -8.87
N GLY A 744 -2.26 -6.90 -9.82
CA GLY A 744 -3.31 -7.50 -10.65
C GLY A 744 -2.85 -8.70 -11.47
N ALA A 745 -1.55 -8.83 -11.74
CA ALA A 745 -1.01 -10.06 -12.34
C ALA A 745 -1.12 -11.26 -11.39
N GLY A 746 -0.79 -11.10 -10.10
CA GLY A 746 -0.97 -12.12 -9.07
C GLY A 746 -2.45 -12.45 -8.79
N VAL A 747 -3.32 -11.45 -8.88
CA VAL A 747 -4.79 -11.65 -8.87
C VAL A 747 -5.19 -12.57 -10.03
N ALA A 748 -4.83 -12.24 -11.28
CA ALA A 748 -5.15 -13.04 -12.47
C ALA A 748 -4.58 -14.48 -12.42
N LEU A 749 -3.38 -14.69 -11.86
CA LEU A 749 -2.84 -16.04 -11.63
C LEU A 749 -3.74 -16.87 -10.70
N THR A 750 -4.44 -16.24 -9.77
CA THR A 750 -5.35 -16.90 -8.83
C THR A 750 -6.77 -17.03 -9.40
N THR A 751 -7.32 -15.96 -9.99
CA THR A 751 -8.71 -15.91 -10.46
C THR A 751 -8.94 -16.61 -11.77
N ASP A 752 -7.93 -16.68 -12.64
CA ASP A 752 -8.07 -17.12 -14.02
C ASP A 752 -7.11 -18.26 -14.39
N LEU A 753 -5.87 -18.28 -13.91
CA LEU A 753 -4.98 -19.43 -14.16
C LEU A 753 -5.27 -20.61 -13.23
N LEU A 754 -5.26 -20.40 -11.90
CA LEU A 754 -5.81 -21.37 -10.94
C LEU A 754 -7.34 -21.47 -11.09
N GLY A 755 -8.01 -20.34 -11.37
CA GLY A 755 -9.38 -20.28 -11.84
C GLY A 755 -10.44 -19.97 -10.78
N VAL A 756 -10.06 -19.58 -9.57
CA VAL A 756 -10.98 -19.43 -8.43
C VAL A 756 -11.50 -18.00 -8.30
N THR A 757 -12.81 -17.79 -8.48
CA THR A 757 -13.44 -16.46 -8.36
C THR A 757 -14.74 -16.53 -7.53
N PRO A 758 -14.98 -15.65 -6.54
CA PRO A 758 -16.25 -15.61 -5.81
C PRO A 758 -17.41 -15.17 -6.71
N THR A 759 -18.58 -15.80 -6.55
CA THR A 759 -19.80 -15.48 -7.31
C THR A 759 -20.98 -15.06 -6.43
N GLY A 760 -20.91 -15.34 -5.13
CA GLY A 760 -21.87 -14.87 -4.12
C GLY A 760 -21.16 -14.17 -2.95
N PRO A 761 -21.91 -13.48 -2.07
CA PRO A 761 -21.34 -12.81 -0.90
C PRO A 761 -20.53 -13.76 -0.01
N GLY A 762 -19.38 -13.30 0.49
CA GLY A 762 -18.53 -14.03 1.43
C GLY A 762 -18.01 -15.38 0.95
N PHE A 763 -17.79 -15.56 -0.36
CA PHE A 763 -17.44 -16.85 -0.99
C PHE A 763 -18.48 -17.98 -0.87
N GLN A 764 -19.70 -17.74 -0.36
CA GLN A 764 -20.74 -18.77 -0.23
C GLN A 764 -21.00 -19.56 -1.54
N THR A 765 -20.84 -18.89 -2.68
CA THR A 765 -20.63 -19.57 -3.96
C THR A 765 -19.40 -19.04 -4.66
N CYS A 766 -18.66 -19.92 -5.34
CA CYS A 766 -17.55 -19.57 -6.20
C CYS A 766 -17.63 -20.29 -7.56
N ARG A 767 -16.80 -19.84 -8.50
CA ARG A 767 -16.49 -20.53 -9.75
C ARG A 767 -15.06 -21.04 -9.69
N ILE A 768 -14.85 -22.25 -10.22
CA ILE A 768 -13.52 -22.81 -10.48
C ILE A 768 -13.43 -23.05 -11.99
N ARG A 769 -12.78 -22.14 -12.73
CA ARG A 769 -12.53 -22.25 -14.17
C ARG A 769 -11.04 -21.99 -14.47
N PRO A 770 -10.18 -23.01 -14.45
CA PRO A 770 -8.78 -22.85 -14.79
C PRO A 770 -8.60 -22.62 -16.29
N HIS A 771 -7.65 -21.77 -16.68
CA HIS A 771 -7.23 -21.58 -18.07
C HIS A 771 -5.78 -22.11 -18.26
N PRO A 772 -5.55 -23.43 -18.14
CA PRO A 772 -4.22 -24.03 -17.94
C PRO A 772 -3.25 -23.77 -19.10
N GLY A 773 -3.77 -23.59 -20.32
CA GLY A 773 -2.97 -23.20 -21.47
C GLY A 773 -1.87 -24.21 -21.78
N VAL A 774 -0.62 -23.76 -21.72
CA VAL A 774 0.60 -24.53 -21.98
C VAL A 774 1.30 -25.05 -20.71
N LEU A 775 0.73 -24.83 -19.51
CA LEU A 775 1.31 -25.31 -18.26
C LEU A 775 0.81 -26.72 -17.91
N ASP A 776 1.70 -27.52 -17.33
CA ASP A 776 1.39 -28.88 -16.91
C ASP A 776 0.58 -28.93 -15.62
N CYS A 777 0.83 -28.05 -14.64
CA CYS A 777 0.07 -28.01 -13.39
C CYS A 777 0.07 -26.64 -12.72
N ALA A 778 -0.94 -26.40 -11.88
CA ALA A 778 -0.96 -25.35 -10.86
C ALA A 778 -1.72 -25.79 -9.61
N HIS A 779 -1.36 -25.23 -8.46
CA HIS A 779 -2.05 -25.44 -7.19
C HIS A 779 -2.04 -24.15 -6.36
N GLY A 780 -3.04 -24.00 -5.50
CA GLY A 780 -3.13 -22.84 -4.64
C GLY A 780 -4.18 -22.96 -3.54
N VAL A 781 -4.11 -21.99 -2.62
CA VAL A 781 -4.97 -21.84 -1.46
C VAL A 781 -5.57 -20.44 -1.53
N VAL A 782 -6.90 -20.37 -1.48
CA VAL A 782 -7.68 -19.13 -1.48
C VAL A 782 -8.35 -18.97 -0.11
N PRO A 783 -7.92 -18.00 0.71
CA PRO A 783 -8.54 -17.76 2.01
C PRO A 783 -9.96 -17.24 1.84
N THR A 784 -10.92 -17.88 2.52
CA THR A 784 -12.32 -17.43 2.58
C THR A 784 -12.74 -17.15 4.04
N PRO A 785 -13.88 -16.47 4.27
CA PRO A 785 -14.49 -16.36 5.60
C PRO A 785 -14.91 -17.71 6.21
N HIS A 786 -15.10 -18.72 5.38
CA HIS A 786 -15.55 -20.07 5.77
C HIS A 786 -14.39 -21.04 6.07
N GLY A 787 -13.16 -20.66 5.75
CA GLY A 787 -11.98 -21.54 5.79
C GLY A 787 -11.11 -21.33 4.55
N ASP A 788 -10.10 -22.17 4.39
CA ASP A 788 -9.25 -22.12 3.19
C ASP A 788 -9.82 -23.03 2.11
N LEU A 789 -10.06 -22.50 0.90
CA LEU A 789 -10.39 -23.29 -0.28
C LEU A 789 -9.10 -23.69 -0.98
N ARG A 790 -8.89 -24.98 -1.25
CA ARG A 790 -7.70 -25.48 -1.95
C ARG A 790 -8.08 -26.03 -3.31
N VAL A 791 -7.33 -25.65 -4.34
CA VAL A 791 -7.49 -26.18 -5.71
C VAL A 791 -6.13 -26.59 -6.24
N SER A 792 -6.09 -27.73 -6.93
CA SER A 792 -4.98 -28.07 -7.81
C SER A 792 -5.49 -28.65 -9.12
N TRP A 793 -4.74 -28.47 -10.19
CA TRP A 793 -5.00 -29.14 -11.46
C TRP A 793 -3.70 -29.56 -12.14
N GLU A 794 -3.79 -30.65 -12.91
CA GLU A 794 -2.71 -31.20 -13.71
C GLU A 794 -3.23 -31.64 -15.09
N ARG A 795 -2.43 -31.42 -16.13
CA ARG A 795 -2.64 -31.99 -17.45
C ARG A 795 -2.32 -33.48 -17.40
N THR A 796 -3.29 -34.30 -17.77
CA THR A 796 -3.08 -35.74 -17.98
C THR A 796 -2.84 -36.01 -19.47
N GLY A 797 -2.36 -37.21 -19.81
CA GLY A 797 -2.22 -37.62 -21.22
C GLY A 797 -3.53 -37.61 -22.01
N THR A 798 -4.69 -37.62 -21.34
CA THR A 798 -6.03 -37.61 -21.95
C THR A 798 -6.79 -36.30 -21.76
N GLY A 799 -6.37 -35.39 -20.87
CA GLY A 799 -7.03 -34.10 -20.66
C GLY A 799 -6.56 -33.35 -19.41
N LEU A 800 -7.48 -33.07 -18.48
CA LEU A 800 -7.20 -32.28 -17.27
C LEU A 800 -7.82 -32.96 -16.04
N ALA A 801 -7.00 -33.24 -15.04
CA ALA A 801 -7.44 -33.60 -13.69
C ALA A 801 -7.40 -32.35 -12.78
N LEU A 802 -8.37 -32.25 -11.88
CA LEU A 802 -8.52 -31.18 -10.90
C LEU A 802 -8.95 -31.75 -9.56
N THR A 803 -8.38 -31.27 -8.46
CA THR A 803 -8.90 -31.49 -7.11
C THR A 803 -9.36 -30.17 -6.50
N ALA A 804 -10.41 -30.23 -5.70
CA ALA A 804 -10.94 -29.11 -4.95
C ALA A 804 -11.30 -29.55 -3.52
N GLU A 805 -10.77 -28.85 -2.53
CA GLU A 805 -11.16 -28.95 -1.12
C GLU A 805 -11.98 -27.68 -0.79
N LEU A 806 -13.27 -27.86 -0.53
CA LEU A 806 -14.22 -26.78 -0.30
C LEU A 806 -14.62 -26.74 1.19
N PRO A 807 -14.42 -25.62 1.91
CA PRO A 807 -14.78 -25.52 3.32
C PRO A 807 -16.31 -25.45 3.52
N ASP A 808 -16.75 -25.71 4.75
CA ASP A 808 -18.17 -25.71 5.13
C ASP A 808 -18.85 -24.36 4.81
N GLY A 809 -19.90 -24.44 3.99
CA GLY A 809 -20.67 -23.26 3.55
C GLY A 809 -20.24 -22.68 2.21
N VAL A 810 -19.27 -23.28 1.50
CA VAL A 810 -18.88 -22.90 0.13
C VAL A 810 -19.36 -23.93 -0.89
N GLU A 811 -20.14 -23.49 -1.87
CA GLU A 811 -20.46 -24.27 -3.09
C GLU A 811 -19.62 -23.78 -4.29
N ALA A 812 -19.20 -24.69 -5.17
CA ALA A 812 -18.43 -24.34 -6.37
C ALA A 812 -19.11 -24.77 -7.68
N ASP A 813 -19.15 -23.87 -8.67
CA ASP A 813 -19.45 -24.18 -10.07
C ASP A 813 -18.13 -24.41 -10.82
N VAL A 814 -17.71 -25.66 -10.95
CA VAL A 814 -16.49 -26.04 -11.69
C VAL A 814 -16.81 -26.02 -13.18
N ARG A 815 -16.05 -25.26 -13.97
CA ARG A 815 -16.19 -25.19 -15.43
C ARG A 815 -14.88 -25.57 -16.10
N LEU A 816 -14.91 -26.56 -16.97
CA LEU A 816 -13.76 -26.99 -17.75
C LEU A 816 -14.05 -26.73 -19.24
N ASP A 817 -13.05 -26.21 -19.96
CA ASP A 817 -13.15 -26.01 -21.40
C ASP A 817 -13.09 -27.38 -22.11
N ARG A 818 -13.95 -27.58 -23.12
CA ARG A 818 -14.14 -28.87 -23.81
C ARG A 818 -14.01 -28.73 -25.32
N ASP A 819 -13.68 -29.83 -26.01
CA ASP A 819 -13.69 -29.91 -27.47
C ASP A 819 -14.89 -30.76 -27.91
N ALA A 820 -15.98 -30.10 -28.34
CA ALA A 820 -17.17 -30.80 -28.85
C ALA A 820 -16.92 -31.68 -30.09
N LYS A 821 -15.76 -31.55 -30.77
CA LYS A 821 -15.39 -32.42 -31.90
C LYS A 821 -14.77 -33.74 -31.46
N ARG A 822 -14.42 -33.90 -30.17
CA ARG A 822 -13.82 -35.12 -29.62
C ARG A 822 -14.80 -35.84 -28.68
N PRO A 823 -14.81 -37.18 -28.65
CA PRO A 823 -15.45 -37.91 -27.56
C PRO A 823 -14.75 -37.54 -26.25
N GLN A 824 -15.51 -37.06 -25.27
CA GLN A 824 -14.98 -36.65 -23.97
C GLN A 824 -15.89 -37.14 -22.85
N THR A 825 -15.27 -37.43 -21.71
CA THR A 825 -15.90 -38.01 -20.53
C THR A 825 -15.48 -37.19 -19.32
N LEU A 826 -16.43 -36.79 -18.48
CA LEU A 826 -16.16 -36.13 -17.21
C LEU A 826 -16.28 -37.16 -16.08
N VAL A 827 -15.26 -37.28 -15.24
CA VAL A 827 -15.30 -38.08 -14.01
C VAL A 827 -15.39 -37.12 -12.81
N VAL A 828 -16.28 -37.38 -11.86
CA VAL A 828 -16.46 -36.61 -10.62
C VAL A 828 -16.64 -37.59 -9.46
N ASN A 829 -15.69 -37.63 -8.51
CA ASN A 829 -15.69 -38.53 -7.35
C ASN A 829 -16.08 -39.98 -7.75
N ASP A 830 -15.31 -40.55 -8.67
CA ASP A 830 -15.49 -41.88 -9.30
C ASP A 830 -16.76 -42.07 -10.17
N ARG A 831 -17.71 -41.13 -10.17
CA ARG A 831 -18.85 -41.16 -11.11
C ARG A 831 -18.44 -40.66 -12.49
N THR A 832 -18.74 -41.46 -13.51
CA THR A 832 -18.41 -41.16 -14.92
C THR A 832 -19.63 -40.62 -15.66
N HIS A 833 -19.44 -39.52 -16.39
CA HIS A 833 -20.45 -38.81 -17.18
C HIS A 833 -20.01 -38.71 -18.65
N ASP A 834 -20.75 -39.34 -19.55
CA ASP A 834 -20.51 -39.26 -21.00
C ASP A 834 -21.01 -37.93 -21.57
N LEU A 835 -20.10 -37.12 -22.14
CA LEU A 835 -20.41 -35.80 -22.66
C LEU A 835 -20.97 -35.79 -24.09
N GLN A 836 -21.35 -36.95 -24.64
CA GLN A 836 -22.20 -37.10 -25.82
C GLN A 836 -23.70 -37.08 -25.45
N ASN A 837 -24.09 -37.70 -24.33
CA ASN A 837 -25.49 -37.87 -23.92
C ASN A 837 -25.91 -36.90 -22.80
N SER A 838 -27.19 -36.56 -22.68
CA SER A 838 -27.67 -35.68 -21.60
C SER A 838 -27.65 -36.43 -20.26
N ASP A 839 -26.93 -35.92 -19.27
CA ASP A 839 -26.83 -36.51 -17.93
C ASP A 839 -27.28 -35.51 -16.85
N ALA A 840 -27.91 -36.02 -15.80
CA ALA A 840 -28.46 -35.22 -14.71
C ALA A 840 -27.34 -34.79 -13.74
N GLY A 841 -27.17 -33.47 -13.58
CA GLY A 841 -26.16 -32.85 -12.71
C GLY A 841 -24.99 -32.20 -13.43
N VAL A 842 -24.86 -32.42 -14.75
CA VAL A 842 -23.82 -31.81 -15.60
C VAL A 842 -24.46 -30.85 -16.60
N GLN A 843 -23.94 -29.63 -16.69
CA GLN A 843 -24.31 -28.67 -17.73
C GLN A 843 -23.23 -28.65 -18.82
N ARG A 844 -23.63 -28.40 -20.07
CA ARG A 844 -22.69 -28.38 -21.21
C ARG A 844 -23.09 -27.36 -22.26
N THR A 845 -22.08 -26.72 -22.84
CA THR A 845 -22.15 -25.92 -24.06
C THR A 845 -21.22 -26.57 -25.11
N PRO A 846 -21.07 -26.02 -26.33
CA PRO A 846 -20.04 -26.50 -27.25
C PRO A 846 -18.61 -26.38 -26.68
N ASP A 847 -18.35 -25.33 -25.92
CA ASP A 847 -16.99 -24.92 -25.51
C ASP A 847 -16.68 -25.25 -24.05
N THR A 848 -17.69 -25.51 -23.21
CA THR A 848 -17.50 -25.82 -21.77
C THR A 848 -18.38 -26.97 -21.27
N VAL A 849 -17.92 -27.65 -20.23
CA VAL A 849 -18.69 -28.52 -19.35
C VAL A 849 -18.64 -27.97 -17.92
N SER A 850 -19.74 -28.07 -17.16
CA SER A 850 -19.74 -27.68 -15.74
C SER A 850 -20.53 -28.60 -14.82
N VAL A 851 -20.10 -28.63 -13.56
CA VAL A 851 -20.69 -29.41 -12.46
C VAL A 851 -20.66 -28.57 -11.18
N ARG A 852 -21.68 -28.73 -10.33
CA ARG A 852 -21.71 -28.11 -9.01
C ARG A 852 -21.14 -29.05 -7.94
N LEU A 853 -20.35 -28.50 -7.04
CA LEU A 853 -19.79 -29.19 -5.88
C LEU A 853 -20.35 -28.57 -4.59
N SER A 854 -20.67 -29.43 -3.62
CA SER A 854 -20.93 -29.10 -2.22
C SER A 854 -19.60 -28.95 -1.44
N PRO A 855 -19.62 -28.50 -0.18
CA PRO A 855 -18.46 -28.63 0.72
C PRO A 855 -17.88 -30.06 0.75
N GLY A 856 -16.57 -30.16 1.02
CA GLY A 856 -15.81 -31.41 1.06
C GLY A 856 -14.68 -31.50 0.02
N GLU A 857 -14.03 -32.67 -0.03
CA GLU A 857 -13.00 -33.01 -1.02
C GLU A 857 -13.62 -33.58 -2.30
N HIS A 858 -13.14 -33.10 -3.45
CA HIS A 858 -13.60 -33.54 -4.76
C HIS A 858 -12.44 -33.75 -5.74
N ARG A 859 -12.57 -34.78 -6.58
CA ARG A 859 -11.70 -35.04 -7.74
C ARG A 859 -12.54 -35.02 -9.01
N ILE A 860 -12.11 -34.21 -9.96
CA ILE A 860 -12.74 -33.99 -11.25
C ILE A 860 -11.72 -34.31 -12.34
N GLU A 861 -12.10 -35.02 -13.39
CA GLU A 861 -11.21 -35.29 -14.52
C GLU A 861 -11.97 -35.23 -15.85
N LEU A 862 -11.57 -34.32 -16.73
CA LEU A 862 -12.05 -34.27 -18.11
C LEU A 862 -11.08 -35.09 -18.97
N ARG A 863 -11.53 -36.25 -19.44
CA ARG A 863 -10.78 -37.15 -20.33
C ARG A 863 -11.28 -37.01 -21.76
N SER A 864 -10.36 -36.98 -22.71
CA SER A 864 -10.64 -37.24 -24.12
C SER A 864 -10.48 -38.73 -24.38
N GLY A 865 -11.42 -39.32 -25.12
CA GLY A 865 -11.30 -40.71 -25.54
C GLY A 865 -10.22 -40.88 -26.60
N ASP A 866 -9.52 -42.02 -26.59
CA ASP A 866 -8.64 -42.40 -27.68
C ASP A 866 -9.44 -42.46 -28.98
N GLY A 867 -9.06 -41.63 -29.95
CA GLY A 867 -9.65 -41.63 -31.27
C GLY A 867 -9.23 -42.89 -32.02
N GLY A 868 -10.02 -43.97 -31.89
CA GLY A 868 -9.88 -45.16 -32.72
C GLY A 868 -10.23 -44.83 -34.17
N GLY A 869 -9.20 -44.63 -34.99
CA GLY A 869 -9.25 -44.39 -36.43
C GLY A 869 -7.96 -44.82 -37.09
#